data_AF-A0A0G4EHR3-F1
#
_entry.id   AF-A0A0G4EHR3-F1
#
_cell.length_a   1.000
_cell.length_b   1.000
_cell.length_c   1.000
_cell.angle_alpha   90.00
_cell.angle_beta   90.00
_cell.angle_gamma   90.00
#
_symmetry.space_group_name_H-M   'P 1'
#
loop_
_entity.id
_entity.type
_entity.pdbx_description
1 polymer ?
#
loop_
_entity_poly.entity_id
_entity_poly.type
_entity_poly.pdbx_seq_one_letter_code
_entity_poly.pdbx_strand_id
1 'polypeptide(L)'
;MVESKVDKERSGAPAVLPDRRESEEITPESNEFAALNLILPDEAAPLSLPGYETIARIREKTNEFRKGYQNWRLHGAKGARGEAKDLFERKQRKGDATAKTRVDFQRRASREDFADEQLIDDKDAAAAGGGGAAAVGAAPTTPHHFANEEDWLRFYFSPHTPLLSLDEARKKSLLLPICQANLPRIKKLSEANRWHELKIPGYNRDASTVDCWIMHIGVGGFHRSHQAVYLDELLTAQARARESLHATGGSSSPKAGGGGGGGESAESLAKDPKWGLCGVGLMPFDTKMRDALRNQDYLYTVLTRSSTSNAARVVGSMMDYVYVPDQPERAIQRVSDPRTKIVSLTVTEKGYCQATDGGLDFQNPLIQHDLKDLSCPSSAIGFITAGLIRRRDANQVPFTVMACDNLPENGIVARRMVLDFAGRYDPSGALKEWVEENVCFPSSMVDRITPQTGPEHRDILAQDFLLLDEWPVVAEEFRQWVIEDKFSCGRPRFEHVGAMFVKDVHSYELMKLRLLNGGHGVLAYLGYLLGYRFVDDAVADVLVSSFLRSYMDEVTPTVKNVRIEIERYKEKIVERFGNRFIKDKIARIAEDGSTKFYNTMRESVMELCDRGLHIHHCSLGLAGWMRYMAAEDEQGDPIELKDPKSGALSKLAKDALSKPNNARCITEFLRNAFGDEFVSIDRIVTEVTLSFYALKKIGSKETLKSGGPLHALLRNRLTGDPQDTLTQLLQFSGV
;
A
#
# COMPACT_ATOMS: atom_id res chain seq x y z
N MET A 1 15.15 -0.81 64.42
CA MET A 1 16.24 -0.31 65.29
C MET A 1 16.85 -1.50 66.01
N VAL A 2 18.18 -1.51 66.18
CA VAL A 2 18.96 -2.45 67.02
C VAL A 2 18.99 -3.92 66.56
N GLU A 3 20.18 -4.54 66.68
CA GLU A 3 20.55 -5.90 66.27
C GLU A 3 20.92 -6.79 67.49
N SER A 4 20.97 -8.12 67.31
CA SER A 4 21.76 -9.14 68.06
C SER A 4 21.11 -10.53 67.87
N LYS A 5 21.77 -11.70 67.86
CA LYS A 5 23.16 -12.23 67.82
C LYS A 5 23.03 -13.57 67.01
N VAL A 6 23.97 -14.12 66.23
CA VAL A 6 25.43 -14.33 66.34
C VAL A 6 25.85 -15.41 67.36
N ASP A 7 26.00 -16.64 66.86
CA ASP A 7 27.09 -17.60 67.13
C ASP A 7 27.28 -18.42 65.82
N LYS A 8 28.45 -18.75 65.23
CA LYS A 8 29.79 -19.20 65.68
C LYS A 8 29.85 -20.67 66.10
N GLU A 9 30.80 -21.50 65.65
CA GLU A 9 31.88 -21.35 64.62
C GLU A 9 31.68 -22.41 63.50
N ARG A 10 32.59 -22.90 62.64
CA ARG A 10 34.05 -22.83 62.37
C ARG A 10 34.23 -23.31 60.89
N SER A 11 35.34 -23.25 60.15
CA SER A 11 36.77 -22.92 60.37
C SER A 11 37.44 -22.59 59.00
N GLY A 12 38.73 -22.21 58.98
CA GLY A 12 39.62 -22.44 57.81
C GLY A 12 39.87 -21.26 56.86
N ALA A 13 40.97 -20.53 57.10
CA ALA A 13 41.59 -19.51 56.24
C ALA A 13 43.07 -19.32 56.68
N PRO A 14 43.97 -18.59 55.97
CA PRO A 14 43.77 -17.75 54.78
C PRO A 14 44.77 -17.99 53.62
N ALA A 15 44.83 -17.05 52.68
CA ALA A 15 45.59 -17.04 51.41
C ALA A 15 47.13 -16.85 51.54
N VAL A 16 47.85 -17.00 50.41
CA VAL A 16 48.81 -16.00 49.82
C VAL A 16 49.40 -16.52 48.49
N LEU A 17 49.67 -15.61 47.53
CA LEU A 17 50.46 -15.84 46.29
C LEU A 17 51.91 -15.35 46.49
N PRO A 18 52.93 -15.98 45.87
CA PRO A 18 53.54 -15.29 44.72
C PRO A 18 54.15 -16.16 43.59
N ASP A 19 54.10 -15.57 42.39
CA ASP A 19 54.99 -15.64 41.21
C ASP A 19 56.38 -16.34 41.37
N ARG A 20 56.74 -17.29 40.49
CA ARG A 20 57.75 -17.10 39.39
C ARG A 20 58.16 -18.34 38.56
N ARG A 21 57.99 -18.22 37.23
CA ARG A 21 58.98 -18.50 36.13
C ARG A 21 59.44 -19.95 35.87
N GLU A 22 59.98 -20.33 34.70
CA GLU A 22 60.08 -19.83 33.29
C GLU A 22 60.57 -21.04 32.44
N SER A 23 60.35 -21.21 31.12
CA SER A 23 59.44 -20.59 30.13
C SER A 23 59.59 -21.31 28.77
N GLU A 24 58.54 -21.39 27.95
CA GLU A 24 58.67 -21.61 26.50
C GLU A 24 57.54 -20.89 25.74
N GLU A 25 57.86 -20.24 24.61
CA GLU A 25 56.97 -19.32 23.88
C GLU A 25 56.59 -19.87 22.49
N ILE A 26 55.30 -19.79 22.11
CA ILE A 26 54.88 -19.65 20.70
C ILE A 26 53.72 -18.64 20.65
N THR A 27 53.74 -17.75 19.65
CA THR A 27 52.87 -16.56 19.53
C THR A 27 51.48 -16.82 18.95
N PRO A 28 50.44 -16.05 19.35
CA PRO A 28 49.09 -16.16 18.81
C PRO A 28 48.80 -15.14 17.68
N GLU A 29 48.74 -15.57 16.41
CA GLU A 29 48.19 -14.74 15.34
C GLU A 29 47.69 -15.54 14.11
N SER A 30 46.88 -14.90 13.26
CA SER A 30 46.31 -15.39 11.99
C SER A 30 45.26 -16.54 12.01
N ASN A 31 43.98 -16.17 11.91
CA ASN A 31 43.10 -16.71 10.83
C ASN A 31 41.75 -15.97 10.68
N GLU A 32 41.10 -15.53 11.77
CA GLU A 32 39.71 -15.02 11.67
C GLU A 32 39.55 -13.65 10.99
N PHE A 33 40.63 -12.86 10.87
CA PHE A 33 40.60 -11.56 10.17
C PHE A 33 40.61 -11.64 8.63
N ALA A 34 40.91 -12.80 8.04
CA ALA A 34 41.09 -12.94 6.59
C ALA A 34 39.80 -12.76 5.77
N ALA A 35 38.62 -13.00 6.37
CA ALA A 35 37.35 -13.07 5.64
C ALA A 35 36.77 -11.70 5.21
N LEU A 36 37.25 -10.59 5.79
CA LEU A 36 36.73 -9.23 5.52
C LEU A 36 37.62 -8.39 4.58
N ASN A 37 38.92 -8.68 4.51
CA ASN A 37 39.87 -7.92 3.68
C ASN A 37 39.76 -8.21 2.17
N LEU A 38 38.89 -9.15 1.76
CA LEU A 38 38.65 -9.48 0.35
C LEU A 38 37.72 -8.50 -0.40
N ILE A 39 37.28 -7.41 0.24
CA ILE A 39 36.37 -6.41 -0.34
C ILE A 39 37.03 -5.03 -0.51
N LEU A 40 38.08 -4.71 0.25
CA LEU A 40 38.81 -3.43 0.17
C LEU A 40 40.32 -3.66 0.39
N PRO A 41 41.20 -3.36 -0.58
CA PRO A 41 42.58 -3.01 -0.30
C PRO A 41 42.66 -1.53 0.13
N ASP A 42 43.44 -1.27 1.18
CA ASP A 42 43.93 0.08 1.45
C ASP A 42 45.08 0.44 0.49
N GLU A 43 45.39 1.74 0.44
CA GLU A 43 46.36 2.40 -0.45
C GLU A 43 46.00 2.47 -1.95
N ALA A 44 46.50 3.54 -2.60
CA ALA A 44 45.98 4.01 -3.88
C ALA A 44 46.71 3.43 -5.09
N ALA A 45 46.15 2.37 -5.69
CA ALA A 45 46.46 1.93 -7.05
C ALA A 45 45.18 1.80 -7.88
N PRO A 46 45.14 2.29 -9.14
CA PRO A 46 43.97 2.17 -10.01
C PRO A 46 43.81 0.73 -10.51
N LEU A 47 43.07 -0.09 -9.76
CA LEU A 47 42.73 -1.47 -10.13
C LEU A 47 41.92 -1.51 -11.43
N SER A 48 42.61 -1.75 -12.54
CA SER A 48 42.03 -1.94 -13.87
C SER A 48 41.37 -3.32 -14.00
N LEU A 49 40.25 -3.51 -13.29
CA LEU A 49 39.46 -4.74 -13.36
C LEU A 49 38.86 -4.90 -14.77
N PRO A 50 39.12 -6.04 -15.47
CA PRO A 50 38.56 -6.30 -16.79
C PRO A 50 37.05 -6.54 -16.68
N GLY A 51 36.28 -5.46 -16.85
CA GLY A 51 34.84 -5.44 -16.62
C GLY A 51 34.24 -4.04 -16.51
N TYR A 52 35.05 -3.00 -16.26
CA TYR A 52 34.54 -1.62 -16.19
C TYR A 52 33.91 -1.16 -17.52
N GLU A 53 34.52 -1.50 -18.65
CA GLU A 53 33.93 -1.31 -20.00
C GLU A 53 32.64 -2.11 -20.20
N THR A 54 32.57 -3.32 -19.62
CA THR A 54 31.37 -4.17 -19.69
C THR A 54 30.21 -3.54 -18.92
N ILE A 55 30.47 -2.98 -17.73
CA ILE A 55 29.46 -2.26 -16.93
C ILE A 55 29.03 -0.96 -17.63
N ALA A 56 29.96 -0.23 -18.26
CA ALA A 56 29.63 0.92 -19.08
C ALA A 56 28.72 0.53 -20.27
N ARG A 57 29.07 -0.52 -21.03
CA ARG A 57 28.26 -1.06 -22.12
C ARG A 57 26.90 -1.61 -21.67
N ILE A 58 26.80 -2.18 -20.47
CA ILE A 58 25.51 -2.62 -19.91
C ILE A 58 24.64 -1.41 -19.56
N ARG A 59 25.21 -0.34 -18.98
CA ARG A 59 24.47 0.93 -18.73
C ARG A 59 24.03 1.60 -20.03
N GLU A 60 24.90 1.61 -21.03
CA GLU A 60 24.62 2.11 -22.38
C GLU A 60 23.45 1.34 -23.00
N LYS A 61 23.57 0.01 -23.16
CA LYS A 61 22.50 -0.85 -23.69
C LYS A 61 21.21 -0.82 -22.88
N THR A 62 21.27 -0.68 -21.55
CA THR A 62 20.06 -0.52 -20.73
C THR A 62 19.35 0.80 -21.03
N ASN A 63 20.10 1.88 -21.27
CA ASN A 63 19.55 3.18 -21.63
C ASN A 63 19.11 3.23 -23.10
N GLU A 64 19.80 2.55 -24.02
CA GLU A 64 19.33 2.32 -25.39
C GLU A 64 18.02 1.53 -25.40
N PHE A 65 17.91 0.45 -24.63
CA PHE A 65 16.68 -0.33 -24.50
C PHE A 65 15.54 0.50 -23.91
N ARG A 66 15.78 1.29 -22.85
CA ARG A 66 14.77 2.20 -22.28
C ARG A 66 14.33 3.26 -23.29
N LYS A 67 15.26 3.88 -24.04
CA LYS A 67 14.95 4.83 -25.12
C LYS A 67 14.20 4.17 -26.28
N GLY A 68 14.60 2.98 -26.70
CA GLY A 68 13.96 2.21 -27.76
C GLY A 68 12.53 1.79 -27.38
N TYR A 69 12.33 1.33 -26.14
CA TYR A 69 11.02 0.99 -25.59
C TYR A 69 10.11 2.22 -25.44
N GLN A 70 10.65 3.36 -24.98
CA GLN A 70 9.90 4.63 -24.94
C GLN A 70 9.56 5.13 -26.35
N ASN A 71 10.49 5.08 -27.32
CA ASN A 71 10.21 5.44 -28.71
C ASN A 71 9.15 4.53 -29.33
N TRP A 72 9.25 3.21 -29.10
CA TRP A 72 8.26 2.22 -29.55
C TRP A 72 6.86 2.51 -29.00
N ARG A 73 6.77 2.82 -27.68
CA ARG A 73 5.52 3.20 -27.01
C ARG A 73 4.96 4.55 -27.48
N LEU A 74 5.82 5.52 -27.82
CA LEU A 74 5.42 6.85 -28.29
C LEU A 74 5.02 6.90 -29.77
N HIS A 75 5.62 6.07 -30.64
CA HIS A 75 5.51 6.22 -32.10
C HIS A 75 4.76 5.09 -32.83
N GLY A 76 4.22 4.10 -32.11
CA GLY A 76 3.20 3.18 -32.62
C GLY A 76 3.60 2.31 -33.83
N ALA A 77 4.11 1.11 -33.56
CA ALA A 77 4.21 0.00 -34.54
C ALA A 77 5.03 0.23 -35.84
N LYS A 78 5.83 1.31 -35.95
CA LYS A 78 6.74 1.53 -37.10
C LYS A 78 8.19 1.09 -36.90
N GLY A 79 8.69 1.02 -35.66
CA GLY A 79 10.11 0.75 -35.37
C GLY A 79 10.61 -0.61 -35.89
N ALA A 80 10.07 -1.71 -35.36
CA ALA A 80 10.61 -3.06 -35.54
C ALA A 80 10.67 -3.57 -37.01
N ARG A 81 9.77 -3.11 -37.88
CA ARG A 81 9.82 -3.42 -39.34
C ARG A 81 10.55 -2.37 -40.17
N GLY A 82 10.71 -1.15 -39.67
CA GLY A 82 11.48 -0.09 -40.35
C GLY A 82 12.99 -0.36 -40.24
N GLU A 83 13.50 -0.51 -39.02
CA GLU A 83 14.94 -0.65 -38.77
C GLU A 83 15.49 -1.98 -39.30
N ALA A 84 14.74 -3.08 -39.18
CA ALA A 84 15.13 -4.36 -39.78
C ALA A 84 15.28 -4.28 -41.31
N LYS A 85 14.42 -3.50 -41.99
CA LYS A 85 14.48 -3.28 -43.43
C LYS A 85 15.67 -2.37 -43.81
N ASP A 86 15.86 -1.27 -43.09
CA ASP A 86 16.97 -0.34 -43.34
C ASP A 86 18.34 -1.00 -43.07
N LEU A 87 18.44 -1.90 -42.08
CA LEU A 87 19.64 -2.71 -41.85
C LEU A 87 19.91 -3.73 -42.99
N PHE A 88 18.85 -4.27 -43.59
CA PHE A 88 18.95 -5.20 -44.73
C PHE A 88 19.36 -4.48 -46.03
N GLU A 89 18.73 -3.33 -46.31
CA GLU A 89 19.06 -2.50 -47.48
C GLU A 89 20.46 -1.87 -47.36
N ARG A 90 20.91 -1.48 -46.16
CA ARG A 90 22.31 -1.07 -45.91
C ARG A 90 23.31 -2.20 -46.15
N LYS A 91 22.95 -3.46 -45.91
CA LYS A 91 23.79 -4.63 -46.23
C LYS A 91 23.83 -4.94 -47.73
N GLN A 92 22.72 -4.81 -48.45
CA GLN A 92 22.73 -4.95 -49.92
C GLN A 92 23.52 -3.84 -50.65
N ARG A 93 23.78 -2.69 -50.01
CA ARG A 93 24.63 -1.62 -50.58
C ARG A 93 26.15 -1.82 -50.38
N LYS A 94 26.60 -2.99 -49.90
CA LYS A 94 28.02 -3.37 -49.80
C LYS A 94 28.27 -4.83 -50.23
N GLY A 95 28.04 -5.10 -51.50
CA GLY A 95 28.34 -6.37 -52.17
C GLY A 95 27.97 -6.27 -53.65
N ASP A 96 28.84 -6.76 -54.54
CA ASP A 96 28.71 -6.48 -55.97
C ASP A 96 27.60 -7.27 -56.68
N ALA A 97 27.25 -6.82 -57.87
CA ALA A 97 26.05 -7.24 -58.59
C ALA A 97 26.06 -8.72 -59.05
N THR A 98 24.88 -9.34 -59.08
CA THR A 98 24.35 -9.96 -60.33
C THR A 98 22.85 -10.26 -60.32
N ALA A 99 22.22 -10.02 -61.47
CA ALA A 99 21.01 -10.65 -62.04
C ALA A 99 19.78 -11.02 -61.18
N LYS A 100 18.65 -10.33 -61.47
CA LYS A 100 17.23 -10.79 -61.40
C LYS A 100 16.70 -11.20 -59.99
N THR A 101 15.43 -10.98 -59.63
CA THR A 101 14.21 -10.78 -60.44
C THR A 101 13.24 -9.79 -59.76
N ARG A 102 12.33 -9.21 -60.54
CA ARG A 102 11.16 -8.42 -60.11
C ARG A 102 9.94 -9.35 -59.91
N VAL A 103 8.81 -8.80 -59.45
CA VAL A 103 7.42 -9.32 -59.53
C VAL A 103 6.80 -9.79 -58.19
N ASP A 104 5.93 -8.90 -57.71
CA ASP A 104 4.60 -9.05 -57.13
C ASP A 104 4.28 -9.62 -55.73
N PHE A 105 3.34 -8.88 -55.13
CA PHE A 105 2.73 -9.00 -53.81
C PHE A 105 1.26 -9.39 -54.07
N GLN A 106 0.76 -10.57 -53.65
CA GLN A 106 -0.67 -10.88 -53.86
C GLN A 106 -1.32 -11.93 -52.90
N ARG A 107 -2.33 -11.44 -52.16
CA ARG A 107 -3.63 -12.06 -51.79
C ARG A 107 -3.76 -13.58 -51.47
N ARG A 108 -4.07 -13.89 -50.20
CA ARG A 108 -5.27 -14.59 -49.63
C ARG A 108 -4.95 -15.01 -48.16
N ALA A 109 -5.81 -14.96 -47.14
CA ALA A 109 -7.28 -15.10 -46.93
C ALA A 109 -7.74 -16.54 -46.56
N SER A 110 -8.77 -16.64 -45.69
CA SER A 110 -9.22 -17.81 -44.88
C SER A 110 -8.16 -18.31 -43.88
N ARG A 111 -8.41 -18.59 -42.58
CA ARG A 111 -9.60 -18.82 -41.71
C ARG A 111 -10.15 -20.26 -41.70
N GLU A 112 -10.40 -20.73 -40.47
CA GLU A 112 -11.12 -21.94 -40.03
C GLU A 112 -10.44 -23.32 -40.16
N ASP A 113 -11.00 -24.27 -39.39
CA ASP A 113 -10.83 -25.73 -39.29
C ASP A 113 -9.52 -26.33 -38.75
N PHE A 114 -9.53 -26.63 -37.45
CA PHE A 114 -8.73 -27.68 -36.81
C PHE A 114 -9.63 -28.53 -35.89
N ALA A 115 -10.12 -29.65 -36.43
CA ALA A 115 -10.72 -30.74 -35.68
C ALA A 115 -10.53 -32.03 -36.47
N ASP A 116 -9.66 -32.92 -35.98
CA ASP A 116 -10.01 -34.31 -35.71
C ASP A 116 -8.87 -35.03 -34.96
N GLU A 117 -9.24 -36.08 -34.24
CA GLU A 117 -8.34 -36.88 -33.41
C GLU A 117 -7.59 -37.95 -34.24
N GLN A 118 -6.40 -38.35 -33.80
CA GLN A 118 -6.19 -39.68 -33.18
C GLN A 118 -4.72 -39.92 -32.80
N LEU A 119 -4.51 -40.71 -31.74
CA LEU A 119 -3.19 -41.21 -31.36
C LEU A 119 -2.82 -42.43 -32.22
N ILE A 120 -1.54 -42.55 -32.57
CA ILE A 120 -0.88 -43.84 -32.81
C ILE A 120 0.42 -43.85 -32.01
N ASP A 121 0.72 -45.02 -31.42
CA ASP A 121 1.73 -45.22 -30.38
C ASP A 121 3.18 -45.28 -30.91
N ASP A 122 4.12 -45.12 -29.98
CA ASP A 122 5.56 -45.35 -30.15
C ASP A 122 5.86 -46.84 -30.46
N LYS A 123 6.97 -47.14 -31.17
CA LYS A 123 7.65 -48.46 -31.01
C LYS A 123 9.07 -48.62 -31.58
N ASP A 124 9.91 -49.22 -30.75
CA ASP A 124 11.00 -50.17 -31.05
C ASP A 124 12.09 -49.81 -32.09
N ALA A 125 13.09 -49.07 -31.60
CA ALA A 125 14.47 -49.54 -31.39
C ALA A 125 15.37 -50.10 -32.54
N ALA A 126 16.61 -49.57 -32.52
CA ALA A 126 17.91 -50.28 -32.64
C ALA A 126 18.75 -50.23 -33.94
N ALA A 127 20.05 -49.97 -33.70
CA ALA A 127 21.27 -50.44 -34.38
C ALA A 127 21.89 -49.68 -35.59
N ALA A 128 23.23 -49.80 -35.64
CA ALA A 128 24.16 -49.61 -36.78
C ALA A 128 24.63 -48.20 -37.22
N GLY A 129 25.52 -47.59 -36.42
CA GLY A 129 26.92 -47.31 -36.83
C GLY A 129 27.30 -46.18 -37.80
N GLY A 130 28.38 -45.43 -37.49
CA GLY A 130 29.35 -45.02 -38.52
C GLY A 130 29.83 -43.56 -38.64
N GLY A 131 30.45 -42.97 -37.62
CA GLY A 131 31.63 -42.09 -37.76
C GLY A 131 31.50 -40.67 -38.36
N GLY A 132 32.58 -39.88 -38.20
CA GLY A 132 32.79 -38.56 -38.82
C GLY A 132 32.36 -37.35 -37.97
N ALA A 133 33.21 -36.33 -37.87
CA ALA A 133 32.95 -35.13 -37.07
C ALA A 133 33.27 -33.83 -37.83
N ALA A 134 32.40 -32.82 -37.76
CA ALA A 134 32.75 -31.41 -37.98
C ALA A 134 31.72 -30.40 -37.42
N ALA A 135 32.25 -29.46 -36.64
CA ALA A 135 31.78 -28.12 -36.25
C ALA A 135 30.42 -27.53 -36.74
N VAL A 136 29.68 -27.00 -35.75
CA VAL A 136 29.05 -25.65 -35.68
C VAL A 136 28.08 -25.20 -36.80
N GLY A 137 26.80 -25.00 -36.44
CA GLY A 137 25.82 -24.36 -37.33
C GLY A 137 24.41 -24.14 -36.75
N ALA A 138 24.25 -23.92 -35.44
CA ALA A 138 22.93 -23.85 -34.81
C ALA A 138 22.09 -22.62 -35.24
N ALA A 139 20.90 -22.87 -35.78
CA ALA A 139 19.85 -21.86 -35.99
C ALA A 139 19.25 -21.41 -34.65
N PRO A 140 18.66 -20.19 -34.55
CA PRO A 140 18.23 -19.64 -33.27
C PRO A 140 17.00 -20.37 -32.69
N THR A 141 17.19 -20.98 -31.51
CA THR A 141 16.10 -21.56 -30.72
C THR A 141 15.23 -20.47 -30.08
N THR A 142 13.94 -20.53 -30.39
CA THR A 142 12.75 -20.17 -29.58
C THR A 142 12.82 -19.07 -28.49
N PRO A 143 11.82 -18.16 -28.42
CA PRO A 143 11.59 -17.37 -27.22
C PRO A 143 11.40 -18.25 -25.98
N HIS A 144 11.81 -17.77 -24.81
CA HIS A 144 11.58 -18.47 -23.55
C HIS A 144 10.07 -18.56 -23.26
N HIS A 145 9.52 -19.78 -23.28
CA HIS A 145 8.27 -20.06 -22.60
C HIS A 145 8.50 -20.00 -21.08
N PHE A 146 7.83 -19.07 -20.41
CA PHE A 146 7.70 -19.10 -18.96
C PHE A 146 6.76 -20.25 -18.60
N ALA A 147 7.21 -21.18 -17.76
CA ALA A 147 6.48 -22.43 -17.48
C ALA A 147 5.29 -22.25 -16.52
N ASN A 148 5.26 -21.15 -15.75
CA ASN A 148 4.14 -20.75 -14.91
C ASN A 148 3.73 -19.30 -15.21
N GLU A 149 2.44 -18.98 -15.03
CA GLU A 149 1.90 -17.63 -15.24
C GLU A 149 2.40 -16.59 -14.21
N GLU A 150 3.19 -16.99 -13.22
CA GLU A 150 3.77 -16.10 -12.20
C GLU A 150 5.24 -15.73 -12.46
N ASP A 151 5.97 -16.48 -13.31
CA ASP A 151 7.42 -16.30 -13.49
C ASP A 151 7.80 -14.96 -14.15
N TRP A 152 6.88 -14.29 -14.86
CA TRP A 152 7.13 -12.96 -15.42
C TRP A 152 7.31 -11.88 -14.34
N LEU A 153 6.71 -12.04 -13.15
CA LEU A 153 6.87 -11.12 -12.02
C LEU A 153 8.33 -11.08 -11.57
N ARG A 154 9.01 -12.24 -11.53
CA ARG A 154 10.44 -12.33 -11.17
C ARG A 154 11.31 -11.48 -12.10
N PHE A 155 11.03 -11.50 -13.40
CA PHE A 155 11.73 -10.68 -14.38
C PHE A 155 11.35 -9.18 -14.30
N TYR A 156 10.11 -8.87 -13.92
CA TYR A 156 9.65 -7.49 -13.72
C TYR A 156 10.25 -6.83 -12.47
N PHE A 157 10.60 -7.62 -11.45
CA PHE A 157 11.00 -7.12 -10.13
C PHE A 157 12.51 -6.95 -9.88
N SER A 158 13.41 -7.55 -10.67
CA SER A 158 14.84 -7.18 -10.66
C SER A 158 15.50 -7.25 -12.04
N PRO A 159 15.94 -6.10 -12.58
CA PRO A 159 16.87 -6.07 -13.71
C PRO A 159 18.35 -6.04 -13.30
N HIS A 160 18.68 -5.92 -12.01
CA HIS A 160 19.97 -5.37 -11.55
C HIS A 160 20.54 -5.98 -10.23
N THR A 161 20.70 -7.30 -10.13
CA THR A 161 21.44 -7.90 -8.98
C THR A 161 22.45 -8.98 -9.44
N PRO A 162 23.78 -8.80 -9.24
CA PRO A 162 24.80 -9.78 -9.68
C PRO A 162 24.93 -11.02 -8.76
N LEU A 163 24.06 -11.21 -7.78
CA LEU A 163 24.08 -12.35 -6.83
C LEU A 163 23.85 -13.73 -7.49
N LEU A 164 23.47 -13.77 -8.77
CA LEU A 164 23.42 -14.98 -9.59
C LEU A 164 24.79 -15.70 -9.70
N SER A 165 25.90 -15.07 -9.31
CA SER A 165 27.25 -15.65 -9.33
C SER A 165 27.72 -16.28 -8.01
N LEU A 166 26.94 -16.24 -6.93
CA LEU A 166 27.28 -16.87 -5.64
C LEU A 166 26.57 -18.22 -5.47
N ASP A 167 27.25 -19.18 -4.84
CA ASP A 167 26.62 -20.43 -4.42
C ASP A 167 25.63 -20.23 -3.26
N GLU A 168 24.71 -21.18 -3.09
CA GLU A 168 23.63 -21.10 -2.11
C GLU A 168 24.09 -21.19 -0.65
N ALA A 169 25.25 -21.78 -0.38
CA ALA A 169 25.80 -21.81 0.98
C ALA A 169 26.39 -20.44 1.36
N ARG A 170 27.13 -19.80 0.43
CA ARG A 170 27.62 -18.42 0.60
C ARG A 170 26.47 -17.44 0.73
N LYS A 171 25.43 -17.52 -0.12
CA LYS A 171 24.21 -16.70 0.02
C LYS A 171 23.62 -16.84 1.42
N LYS A 172 23.36 -18.07 1.88
CA LYS A 172 22.81 -18.32 3.23
C LYS A 172 23.69 -17.80 4.36
N SER A 173 25.02 -17.83 4.21
CA SER A 173 25.96 -17.28 5.22
C SER A 173 25.95 -15.75 5.32
N LEU A 174 25.46 -15.05 4.29
CA LEU A 174 25.40 -13.58 4.23
C LEU A 174 24.04 -13.02 4.66
N LEU A 175 23.00 -13.86 4.76
CA LEU A 175 21.67 -13.44 5.19
C LEU A 175 21.63 -13.10 6.69
N LEU A 176 20.99 -11.98 7.02
CA LEU A 176 20.84 -11.50 8.39
C LEU A 176 19.38 -11.62 8.85
N PRO A 177 19.06 -12.53 9.78
CA PRO A 177 17.78 -12.53 10.49
C PRO A 177 17.52 -11.19 11.18
N ILE A 178 16.30 -10.67 11.03
CA ILE A 178 15.85 -9.45 11.69
C ILE A 178 15.73 -9.71 13.21
N CYS A 179 16.71 -9.21 13.97
CA CYS A 179 16.71 -9.23 15.44
C CYS A 179 17.61 -8.10 15.98
N GLN A 180 17.45 -7.77 17.27
CA GLN A 180 18.18 -6.69 17.95
C GLN A 180 19.70 -6.90 17.89
N ALA A 181 20.15 -8.15 18.03
CA ALA A 181 21.56 -8.52 17.97
C ALA A 181 22.20 -8.33 16.58
N ASN A 182 21.42 -8.41 15.49
CA ASN A 182 21.91 -8.21 14.13
C ASN A 182 21.86 -6.74 13.67
N LEU A 183 21.14 -5.83 14.35
CA LEU A 183 21.06 -4.42 13.95
C LEU A 183 22.43 -3.75 13.68
N PRO A 184 23.51 -3.98 14.45
CA PRO A 184 24.83 -3.42 14.13
C PRO A 184 25.46 -3.99 12.84
N ARG A 185 25.14 -5.23 12.45
CA ARG A 185 25.57 -5.85 11.20
C ARG A 185 24.74 -5.31 10.02
N ILE A 186 23.42 -5.18 10.22
CA ILE A 186 22.49 -4.59 9.24
C ILE A 186 22.85 -3.11 8.98
N LYS A 187 23.31 -2.37 10.01
CA LYS A 187 23.83 -1.01 9.86
C LYS A 187 25.01 -0.94 8.89
N LYS A 188 26.06 -1.74 9.13
CA LYS A 188 27.24 -1.82 8.26
C LYS A 188 26.87 -2.24 6.83
N LEU A 189 25.89 -3.15 6.69
CA LEU A 189 25.38 -3.55 5.38
C LEU A 189 24.66 -2.39 4.66
N SER A 190 23.82 -1.62 5.34
CA SER A 190 23.19 -0.41 4.79
C SER A 190 24.24 0.62 4.34
N GLU A 191 25.24 0.89 5.17
CA GLU A 191 26.33 1.84 4.89
C GLU A 191 27.20 1.39 3.69
N ALA A 192 27.31 0.09 3.44
CA ALA A 192 28.00 -0.47 2.27
C ALA A 192 27.12 -0.57 1.01
N ASN A 193 25.80 -0.79 1.15
CA ASN A 193 24.89 -1.07 0.05
C ASN A 193 24.43 0.20 -0.69
N ARG A 194 25.32 0.74 -1.53
CA ARG A 194 25.09 1.96 -2.34
C ARG A 194 23.98 1.86 -3.40
N TRP A 195 23.25 0.74 -3.49
CA TRP A 195 22.25 0.48 -4.53
C TRP A 195 20.80 0.52 -4.02
N HIS A 196 20.57 0.24 -2.73
CA HIS A 196 19.24 0.12 -2.13
C HIS A 196 19.16 0.90 -0.81
N GLU A 197 18.09 1.66 -0.60
CA GLU A 197 17.97 2.49 0.60
C GLU A 197 17.46 1.65 1.78
N LEU A 198 18.38 1.20 2.66
CA LEU A 198 18.05 0.43 3.85
C LEU A 198 18.07 1.31 5.12
N LYS A 199 16.89 1.66 5.62
CA LYS A 199 16.71 2.38 6.90
C LYS A 199 16.61 1.39 8.06
N ILE A 200 17.13 1.78 9.23
CA ILE A 200 17.06 1.02 10.48
C ILE A 200 16.75 1.96 11.66
N PRO A 201 16.38 1.45 12.85
CA PRO A 201 16.08 2.28 14.01
C PRO A 201 17.30 3.11 14.43
N GLY A 202 17.18 4.44 14.38
CA GLY A 202 18.26 5.37 14.73
C GLY A 202 18.34 5.72 16.22
N TYR A 203 17.92 4.81 17.10
CA TYR A 203 17.72 5.05 18.53
C TYR A 203 17.97 3.77 19.34
N ASN A 204 18.31 3.91 20.62
CA ASN A 204 18.38 2.74 21.52
C ASN A 204 16.98 2.17 21.74
N ARG A 205 16.85 0.84 21.62
CA ARG A 205 15.61 0.04 21.81
C ARG A 205 15.56 -0.66 23.18
N ASP A 206 16.50 -0.38 24.08
CA ASP A 206 16.42 -0.86 25.46
C ASP A 206 15.13 -0.37 26.13
N ALA A 207 14.43 -1.25 26.86
CA ALA A 207 13.18 -0.94 27.56
C ALA A 207 13.37 0.13 28.67
N SER A 208 14.58 0.29 29.20
CA SER A 208 14.97 1.43 30.07
C SER A 208 15.01 2.77 29.32
N THR A 209 14.94 2.75 27.99
CA THR A 209 14.89 3.95 27.16
C THR A 209 13.59 4.12 26.36
N VAL A 210 12.84 3.06 26.03
CA VAL A 210 11.58 3.17 25.26
C VAL A 210 10.47 2.39 25.96
N ASP A 211 9.68 3.09 26.80
CA ASP A 211 8.44 2.57 27.36
C ASP A 211 7.37 2.43 26.27
N CYS A 212 6.54 1.38 26.34
CA CYS A 212 5.30 1.34 25.55
C CYS A 212 4.22 2.25 26.18
N TRP A 213 3.98 3.42 25.58
CA TRP A 213 2.93 4.38 25.99
C TRP A 213 1.64 4.23 25.16
N ILE A 214 1.72 3.50 24.05
CA ILE A 214 0.60 3.15 23.17
C ILE A 214 0.35 1.65 23.25
N MET A 215 -0.92 1.23 23.29
CA MET A 215 -1.33 -0.13 22.94
C MET A 215 -2.08 -0.09 21.60
N HIS A 216 -1.87 -1.09 20.76
CA HIS A 216 -2.46 -1.14 19.42
C HIS A 216 -3.17 -2.47 19.14
N ILE A 217 -4.49 -2.41 18.95
CA ILE A 217 -5.37 -3.56 18.73
C ILE A 217 -5.52 -3.80 17.22
N GLY A 218 -5.26 -5.04 16.79
CA GLY A 218 -5.34 -5.42 15.38
C GLY A 218 -4.05 -5.10 14.63
N VAL A 219 -2.96 -5.81 14.96
CA VAL A 219 -1.62 -5.60 14.39
C VAL A 219 -1.54 -6.15 12.94
N GLY A 220 -2.24 -5.48 12.03
CA GLY A 220 -2.27 -5.79 10.61
C GLY A 220 -1.10 -5.22 9.81
N GLY A 221 -1.11 -5.45 8.49
CA GLY A 221 -0.17 -4.81 7.57
C GLY A 221 -0.27 -3.28 7.64
N PHE A 222 -1.49 -2.74 7.61
CA PHE A 222 -1.69 -1.28 7.64
C PHE A 222 -1.05 -0.63 8.87
N HIS A 223 -1.31 -1.13 10.08
CA HIS A 223 -0.65 -0.64 11.30
C HIS A 223 0.87 -0.61 11.19
N ARG A 224 1.45 -1.75 10.80
CA ARG A 224 2.89 -1.95 10.73
C ARG A 224 3.56 -1.08 9.65
N SER A 225 2.83 -0.73 8.59
CA SER A 225 3.28 0.21 7.56
C SER A 225 2.93 1.68 7.84
N HIS A 226 2.05 2.00 8.79
CA HIS A 226 1.51 3.34 8.99
C HIS A 226 1.87 3.92 10.37
N GLN A 227 1.06 3.69 11.41
CA GLN A 227 1.25 4.36 12.72
C GLN A 227 2.58 4.00 13.38
N ALA A 228 3.01 2.73 13.26
CA ALA A 228 4.33 2.31 13.75
C ALA A 228 5.48 3.00 12.99
N VAL A 229 5.33 3.24 11.68
CA VAL A 229 6.36 3.92 10.86
C VAL A 229 6.50 5.40 11.23
N TYR A 230 5.39 6.08 11.56
CA TYR A 230 5.44 7.42 12.14
C TYR A 230 6.13 7.43 13.52
N LEU A 231 5.87 6.44 14.37
CA LEU A 231 6.47 6.35 15.70
C LEU A 231 7.99 6.08 15.65
N ASP A 232 8.42 5.22 14.74
CA ASP A 232 9.83 4.89 14.49
C ASP A 232 10.65 6.07 13.93
N GLU A 233 10.03 6.89 13.07
CA GLU A 233 10.63 8.16 12.65
C GLU A 233 10.69 9.16 13.79
N LEU A 234 9.67 9.23 14.64
CA LEU A 234 9.66 10.15 15.77
C LEU A 234 10.81 9.83 16.73
N LEU A 235 10.96 8.56 17.12
CA LEU A 235 12.07 8.10 17.97
C LEU A 235 13.44 8.38 17.33
N THR A 236 13.58 8.16 16.02
CA THR A 236 14.79 8.48 15.25
C THR A 236 15.07 9.98 15.18
N ALA A 237 14.06 10.82 15.00
CA ALA A 237 14.19 12.28 14.95
C ALA A 237 14.53 12.85 16.33
N GLN A 238 13.89 12.36 17.40
CA GLN A 238 14.25 12.73 18.78
C GLN A 238 15.69 12.32 19.13
N ALA A 239 16.18 11.17 18.65
CA ALA A 239 17.56 10.74 18.88
C ALA A 239 18.56 11.70 18.22
N ARG A 240 18.39 12.01 16.94
CA ARG A 240 19.21 13.00 16.21
C ARG A 240 19.17 14.39 16.84
N ALA A 241 18.02 14.82 17.37
CA ALA A 241 17.90 16.08 18.09
C ALA A 241 18.74 16.09 19.39
N ARG A 242 18.73 14.98 20.14
CA ARG A 242 19.57 14.82 21.36
C ARG A 242 21.06 14.82 21.01
N GLU A 243 21.48 14.07 20.00
CA GLU A 243 22.86 14.04 19.50
C GLU A 243 23.34 15.45 19.10
N SER A 244 22.50 16.20 18.37
CA SER A 244 22.80 17.57 17.95
C SER A 244 23.01 18.52 19.13
N LEU A 245 22.17 18.43 20.18
CA LEU A 245 22.26 19.27 21.38
C LEU A 245 23.48 18.94 22.25
N HIS A 246 23.90 17.67 22.28
CA HIS A 246 25.16 17.28 22.92
C HIS A 246 26.37 17.81 22.14
N ALA A 247 26.35 17.74 20.81
CA ALA A 247 27.42 18.24 19.95
C ALA A 247 27.62 19.77 20.02
N THR A 248 26.56 20.54 20.27
CA THR A 248 26.63 22.01 20.42
C THR A 248 27.02 22.49 21.83
N GLY A 249 27.31 21.58 22.76
CA GLY A 249 28.05 21.91 23.99
C GLY A 249 27.29 22.71 25.05
N GLY A 250 25.95 22.64 25.08
CA GLY A 250 25.12 23.09 26.23
C GLY A 250 25.13 24.59 26.58
N SER A 251 25.82 25.44 25.81
CA SER A 251 26.00 26.87 26.11
C SER A 251 25.05 27.76 25.32
N SER A 252 23.76 27.69 25.65
CA SER A 252 22.69 28.52 25.05
C SER A 252 22.03 29.46 26.07
N SER A 253 22.82 30.30 26.74
CA SER A 253 22.25 31.53 27.32
C SER A 253 21.66 32.38 26.19
N PRO A 254 20.35 32.65 26.15
CA PRO A 254 19.72 33.29 25.00
C PRO A 254 20.12 34.77 24.91
N LYS A 255 21.03 35.11 23.99
CA LYS A 255 21.19 36.50 23.55
C LYS A 255 19.92 36.90 22.82
N ALA A 256 19.17 37.85 23.38
CA ALA A 256 17.97 38.40 22.77
C ALA A 256 18.33 39.13 21.46
N GLY A 257 18.05 38.48 20.33
CA GLY A 257 18.19 39.00 18.97
C GLY A 257 17.38 38.11 18.03
N GLY A 258 16.31 38.64 17.45
CA GLY A 258 15.29 37.83 16.78
C GLY A 258 15.71 37.25 15.43
N GLY A 259 15.32 35.99 15.15
CA GLY A 259 15.67 35.34 13.88
C GLY A 259 15.27 33.87 13.72
N GLY A 260 13.99 33.51 13.86
CA GLY A 260 13.42 32.33 13.19
C GLY A 260 13.53 30.95 13.87
N GLY A 261 12.66 30.67 14.85
CA GLY A 261 11.88 29.42 15.03
C GLY A 261 12.52 28.02 15.18
N GLY A 262 13.79 27.80 14.82
CA GLY A 262 14.37 26.46 14.71
C GLY A 262 14.69 25.79 16.06
N GLY A 263 15.52 26.43 16.90
CA GLY A 263 16.12 25.78 18.08
C GLY A 263 15.10 25.29 19.12
N GLU A 264 14.05 26.06 19.37
CA GLU A 264 12.99 25.73 20.33
C GLU A 264 12.27 24.42 19.97
N SER A 265 12.07 24.16 18.67
CA SER A 265 11.48 22.91 18.17
C SER A 265 12.37 21.68 18.43
N ALA A 266 13.70 21.83 18.28
CA ALA A 266 14.65 20.74 18.44
C ALA A 266 14.85 20.38 19.92
N GLU A 267 14.95 21.39 20.81
CA GLU A 267 14.98 21.16 22.25
C GLU A 267 13.69 20.55 22.77
N SER A 268 12.53 21.02 22.29
CA SER A 268 11.23 20.47 22.71
C SER A 268 11.05 19.02 22.26
N LEU A 269 11.51 18.68 21.04
CA LEU A 269 11.51 17.30 20.54
C LEU A 269 12.51 16.39 21.30
N ALA A 270 13.71 16.90 21.62
CA ALA A 270 14.70 16.14 22.39
C ALA A 270 14.25 15.85 23.83
N LYS A 271 13.37 16.68 24.41
CA LYS A 271 12.80 16.51 25.76
C LYS A 271 11.48 15.71 25.75
N ASP A 272 10.91 15.44 24.59
CA ASP A 272 9.67 14.67 24.43
C ASP A 272 9.85 13.18 24.85
N PRO A 273 8.86 12.53 25.47
CA PRO A 273 8.97 11.13 25.88
C PRO A 273 9.31 10.19 24.71
N LYS A 274 10.02 9.10 24.98
CA LYS A 274 10.32 8.07 23.97
C LYS A 274 9.16 7.09 23.87
N TRP A 275 8.11 7.50 23.16
CA TRP A 275 6.91 6.72 22.93
C TRP A 275 7.19 5.45 22.10
N GLY A 276 7.19 4.27 22.73
CA GLY A 276 7.04 2.98 22.06
C GLY A 276 5.59 2.49 22.05
N LEU A 277 5.33 1.38 21.35
CA LEU A 277 4.02 0.71 21.35
C LEU A 277 4.08 -0.78 21.70
N CYS A 278 3.00 -1.29 22.28
CA CYS A 278 2.74 -2.70 22.51
C CYS A 278 1.61 -3.17 21.55
N GLY A 279 1.87 -4.22 20.79
CA GLY A 279 0.86 -4.86 19.95
C GLY A 279 -0.14 -5.66 20.78
N VAL A 280 -1.40 -5.70 20.35
CA VAL A 280 -2.48 -6.48 20.96
C VAL A 280 -3.17 -7.34 19.90
N GLY A 281 -3.16 -8.65 20.13
CA GLY A 281 -3.94 -9.63 19.38
C GLY A 281 -5.09 -10.18 20.23
N LEU A 282 -6.29 -10.26 19.65
CA LEU A 282 -7.51 -10.75 20.29
C LEU A 282 -8.03 -12.04 19.63
N MET A 283 -7.72 -12.24 18.35
CA MET A 283 -8.38 -13.23 17.49
C MET A 283 -7.45 -14.41 17.19
N PRO A 284 -7.94 -15.65 17.00
CA PRO A 284 -7.08 -16.82 16.77
C PRO A 284 -6.05 -16.70 15.63
N PHE A 285 -6.30 -15.86 14.63
CA PHE A 285 -5.35 -15.59 13.55
C PHE A 285 -4.13 -14.74 13.97
N ASP A 286 -4.23 -13.98 15.06
CA ASP A 286 -3.16 -13.13 15.60
C ASP A 286 -1.98 -13.94 16.17
N THR A 287 -2.19 -15.23 16.47
CA THR A 287 -1.16 -16.16 16.98
C THR A 287 0.10 -16.19 16.11
N LYS A 288 -0.05 -16.19 14.78
CA LYS A 288 1.10 -16.15 13.85
C LYS A 288 1.85 -14.82 13.91
N MET A 289 1.16 -13.72 14.20
CA MET A 289 1.74 -12.38 14.28
C MET A 289 2.48 -12.21 15.61
N ARG A 290 1.90 -12.71 16.71
CA ARG A 290 2.54 -12.86 18.03
C ARG A 290 3.90 -13.57 17.90
N ASP A 291 3.94 -14.69 17.20
CA ASP A 291 5.14 -15.52 17.11
C ASP A 291 6.21 -14.90 16.21
N ALA A 292 5.86 -14.48 14.98
CA ALA A 292 6.81 -13.85 14.07
C ALA A 292 7.44 -12.56 14.63
N LEU A 293 6.67 -11.74 15.37
CA LEU A 293 7.21 -10.55 16.01
C LEU A 293 8.07 -10.90 17.24
N ARG A 294 7.66 -11.89 18.05
CA ARG A 294 8.43 -12.34 19.22
C ARG A 294 9.80 -12.91 18.83
N ASN A 295 9.87 -13.68 17.74
CA ASN A 295 11.11 -14.27 17.23
C ASN A 295 12.12 -13.20 16.74
N GLN A 296 11.66 -11.98 16.45
CA GLN A 296 12.45 -10.91 15.83
C GLN A 296 12.72 -9.71 16.77
N ASP A 297 12.63 -9.89 18.09
CA ASP A 297 12.72 -8.81 19.08
C ASP A 297 11.74 -7.64 18.78
N TYR A 298 10.55 -7.97 18.28
CA TYR A 298 9.50 -7.07 17.79
C TYR A 298 9.88 -6.16 16.60
N LEU A 299 11.01 -6.46 15.94
CA LEU A 299 11.41 -5.83 14.67
C LEU A 299 10.71 -6.50 13.48
N TYR A 300 10.50 -5.73 12.42
CA TYR A 300 10.03 -6.21 11.12
C TYR A 300 10.39 -5.19 10.04
N THR A 301 10.26 -5.57 8.77
CA THR A 301 10.69 -4.76 7.62
C THR A 301 9.52 -4.23 6.83
N VAL A 302 9.48 -2.91 6.59
CA VAL A 302 8.59 -2.26 5.62
C VAL A 302 9.34 -2.15 4.29
N LEU A 303 8.89 -2.86 3.27
CA LEU A 303 9.37 -2.77 1.89
C LEU A 303 8.55 -1.73 1.12
N THR A 304 9.23 -0.76 0.52
CA THR A 304 8.65 0.31 -0.30
C THR A 304 9.30 0.34 -1.67
N ARG A 305 8.50 0.23 -2.72
CA ARG A 305 8.97 0.24 -4.11
C ARG A 305 8.17 1.24 -4.96
N SER A 306 8.86 1.95 -5.84
CA SER A 306 8.29 2.92 -6.78
C SER A 306 9.09 2.92 -8.08
N SER A 307 8.68 3.70 -9.08
CA SER A 307 9.42 3.83 -10.35
C SER A 307 10.86 4.36 -10.17
N THR A 308 11.14 5.02 -9.04
CA THR A 308 12.40 5.70 -8.70
C THR A 308 13.12 5.11 -7.47
N SER A 309 12.44 4.32 -6.63
CA SER A 309 12.98 3.83 -5.35
C SER A 309 12.81 2.31 -5.16
N ASN A 310 13.85 1.68 -4.62
CA ASN A 310 13.81 0.34 -4.04
C ASN A 310 14.38 0.45 -2.61
N ALA A 311 13.49 0.57 -1.63
CA ALA A 311 13.85 0.94 -0.27
C ALA A 311 13.19 0.02 0.76
N ALA A 312 13.90 -0.26 1.84
CA ALA A 312 13.39 -1.03 2.96
C ALA A 312 13.66 -0.30 4.27
N ARG A 313 12.80 -0.50 5.26
CA ARG A 313 13.04 -0.07 6.64
C ARG A 313 12.82 -1.19 7.62
N VAL A 314 13.84 -1.52 8.41
CA VAL A 314 13.63 -2.23 9.68
C VAL A 314 13.01 -1.27 10.68
N VAL A 315 11.78 -1.54 11.12
CA VAL A 315 11.02 -0.72 12.09
C VAL A 315 11.17 -1.31 13.48
N GLY A 316 11.44 -0.45 14.47
CA GLY A 316 11.71 -0.87 15.85
C GLY A 316 10.82 -0.27 16.94
N SER A 317 9.79 0.50 16.58
CA SER A 317 8.98 1.24 17.56
C SER A 317 7.99 0.35 18.33
N MET A 318 7.78 -0.88 17.87
CA MET A 318 7.10 -1.92 18.63
C MET A 318 8.10 -2.54 19.61
N MET A 319 7.72 -2.57 20.88
CA MET A 319 8.58 -2.99 21.99
C MET A 319 8.07 -4.26 22.69
N ASP A 320 6.81 -4.63 22.46
CA ASP A 320 6.12 -5.73 23.12
C ASP A 320 4.93 -6.19 22.26
N TYR A 321 4.42 -7.39 22.51
CA TYR A 321 3.18 -7.92 21.95
C TYR A 321 2.47 -8.82 22.96
N VAL A 322 1.20 -8.51 23.25
CA VAL A 322 0.32 -9.34 24.09
C VAL A 322 -0.80 -9.93 23.24
N TYR A 323 -0.86 -11.25 23.19
CA TYR A 323 -2.02 -11.98 22.67
C TYR A 323 -2.92 -12.32 23.85
N VAL A 324 -4.11 -11.71 23.90
CA VAL A 324 -4.98 -11.71 25.09
C VAL A 324 -5.40 -13.12 25.52
N PRO A 325 -5.79 -14.04 24.64
CA PRO A 325 -6.20 -15.40 25.06
C PRO A 325 -5.11 -16.24 25.74
N ASP A 326 -3.82 -15.95 25.54
CA ASP A 326 -2.72 -16.61 26.28
C ASP A 326 -2.45 -15.94 27.65
N GLN A 327 -2.75 -14.63 27.76
CA GLN A 327 -2.17 -13.73 28.77
C GLN A 327 -3.19 -12.64 29.21
N PRO A 328 -4.43 -12.98 29.61
CA PRO A 328 -5.48 -11.99 29.81
C PRO A 328 -5.15 -11.02 30.94
N GLU A 329 -4.64 -11.50 32.08
CA GLU A 329 -4.27 -10.65 33.23
C GLU A 329 -3.17 -9.65 32.84
N ARG A 330 -2.18 -10.07 32.05
CA ARG A 330 -1.10 -9.20 31.56
C ARG A 330 -1.65 -8.14 30.61
N ALA A 331 -2.54 -8.53 29.69
CA ALA A 331 -3.14 -7.60 28.74
C ALA A 331 -3.94 -6.51 29.47
N ILE A 332 -4.76 -6.95 30.43
CA ILE A 332 -5.57 -6.12 31.32
C ILE A 332 -4.72 -5.19 32.20
N GLN A 333 -3.66 -5.71 32.84
CA GLN A 333 -2.70 -4.89 33.58
C GLN A 333 -2.02 -3.85 32.69
N ARG A 334 -1.67 -4.21 31.45
CA ARG A 334 -0.95 -3.31 30.55
C ARG A 334 -1.83 -2.19 30.01
N VAL A 335 -3.12 -2.44 29.76
CA VAL A 335 -4.07 -1.41 29.31
C VAL A 335 -4.52 -0.49 30.45
N SER A 336 -4.57 -1.01 31.70
CA SER A 336 -4.82 -0.16 32.86
C SER A 336 -3.57 0.61 33.36
N ASP A 337 -2.34 0.15 33.09
CA ASP A 337 -1.07 0.82 33.49
C ASP A 337 -1.06 2.33 33.18
N PRO A 338 -0.81 3.22 34.17
CA PRO A 338 -0.77 4.67 33.98
C PRO A 338 0.12 5.19 32.85
N ARG A 339 1.13 4.43 32.40
CA ARG A 339 1.98 4.76 31.24
C ARG A 339 1.27 4.61 29.91
N THR A 340 0.28 3.72 29.81
CA THR A 340 -0.60 3.62 28.64
C THR A 340 -1.44 4.90 28.57
N LYS A 341 -1.21 5.72 27.54
CA LYS A 341 -1.91 6.99 27.28
C LYS A 341 -2.86 6.91 26.08
N ILE A 342 -2.60 5.99 25.16
CA ILE A 342 -3.40 5.77 23.95
C ILE A 342 -3.63 4.28 23.77
N VAL A 343 -4.90 3.90 23.57
CA VAL A 343 -5.28 2.64 22.94
C VAL A 343 -5.72 2.97 21.51
N SER A 344 -5.15 2.28 20.53
CA SER A 344 -5.37 2.56 19.11
C SER A 344 -5.83 1.31 18.35
N LEU A 345 -6.55 1.49 17.25
CA LEU A 345 -7.31 0.44 16.58
C LEU A 345 -6.99 0.40 15.07
N THR A 346 -6.61 -0.76 14.52
CA THR A 346 -6.91 -1.12 13.12
C THR A 346 -7.57 -2.50 13.09
N VAL A 347 -8.85 -2.53 13.47
CA VAL A 347 -9.64 -3.76 13.70
C VAL A 347 -10.60 -4.10 12.56
N THR A 348 -10.56 -3.35 11.45
CA THR A 348 -11.54 -3.31 10.35
C THR A 348 -12.92 -2.83 10.81
N GLU A 349 -13.78 -2.47 9.85
CA GLU A 349 -15.16 -2.05 10.07
C GLU A 349 -15.94 -3.06 10.93
N LYS A 350 -15.64 -4.36 10.78
CA LYS A 350 -16.27 -5.46 11.53
C LYS A 350 -15.83 -5.52 13.00
N GLY A 351 -14.64 -5.04 13.34
CA GLY A 351 -14.09 -5.07 14.70
C GLY A 351 -14.77 -4.10 15.68
N TYR A 352 -15.56 -3.16 15.16
CA TYR A 352 -16.42 -2.27 15.94
C TYR A 352 -17.72 -2.96 16.40
N CYS A 353 -18.05 -4.14 15.86
CA CYS A 353 -19.29 -4.87 16.14
C CYS A 353 -20.56 -4.01 15.94
N GLN A 354 -20.59 -3.17 14.91
CA GLN A 354 -21.70 -2.24 14.65
C GLN A 354 -22.91 -2.95 14.02
N ALA A 355 -24.12 -2.62 14.50
CA ALA A 355 -25.40 -3.07 13.96
C ALA A 355 -25.89 -2.17 12.80
N THR A 356 -26.93 -2.62 12.09
CA THR A 356 -27.51 -1.90 10.93
C THR A 356 -28.22 -0.59 11.28
N ASP A 357 -28.48 -0.32 12.56
CA ASP A 357 -29.00 0.96 13.06
C ASP A 357 -27.87 1.95 13.44
N GLY A 358 -26.61 1.55 13.28
CA GLY A 358 -25.43 2.33 13.65
C GLY A 358 -25.02 2.22 15.13
N GLY A 359 -25.79 1.52 15.97
CA GLY A 359 -25.46 1.21 17.36
C GLY A 359 -24.55 -0.02 17.49
N LEU A 360 -24.25 -0.41 18.73
CA LEU A 360 -23.51 -1.66 19.01
C LEU A 360 -24.41 -2.89 18.83
N ASP A 361 -23.94 -3.89 18.08
CA ASP A 361 -24.63 -5.19 17.95
C ASP A 361 -24.50 -6.00 19.25
N PHE A 362 -25.50 -5.87 20.12
CA PHE A 362 -25.63 -6.67 21.33
C PHE A 362 -25.95 -8.15 21.08
N GLN A 363 -26.22 -8.61 19.85
CA GLN A 363 -26.33 -10.03 19.50
C GLN A 363 -24.99 -10.62 19.02
N ASN A 364 -23.98 -9.78 18.75
CA ASN A 364 -22.67 -10.22 18.32
C ASN A 364 -22.03 -11.17 19.36
N PRO A 365 -21.53 -12.36 18.97
CA PRO A 365 -20.96 -13.33 19.91
C PRO A 365 -19.81 -12.79 20.77
N LEU A 366 -19.00 -11.86 20.26
CA LEU A 366 -17.89 -11.26 21.01
C LEU A 366 -18.41 -10.30 22.09
N ILE A 367 -19.46 -9.54 21.79
CA ILE A 367 -20.12 -8.64 22.75
C ILE A 367 -20.92 -9.44 23.79
N GLN A 368 -21.58 -10.52 23.37
CA GLN A 368 -22.26 -11.48 24.25
C GLN A 368 -21.31 -12.31 25.13
N HIS A 369 -20.03 -12.41 24.77
CA HIS A 369 -18.99 -12.94 25.63
C HIS A 369 -18.60 -11.88 26.69
N ASP A 370 -18.17 -10.71 26.24
CA ASP A 370 -17.57 -9.68 27.08
C ASP A 370 -18.55 -9.02 28.06
N LEU A 371 -19.85 -9.02 27.75
CA LEU A 371 -20.90 -8.58 28.69
C LEU A 371 -21.12 -9.56 29.87
N LYS A 372 -20.54 -10.76 29.83
CA LYS A 372 -20.59 -11.74 30.93
C LYS A 372 -19.35 -11.69 31.80
N ASP A 373 -18.18 -11.49 31.20
CA ASP A 373 -16.91 -11.34 31.92
C ASP A 373 -15.89 -10.50 31.12
N LEU A 374 -15.23 -9.58 31.82
CA LEU A 374 -14.13 -8.73 31.34
C LEU A 374 -12.76 -9.11 31.92
N SER A 375 -12.62 -10.35 32.41
CA SER A 375 -11.33 -10.95 32.76
C SER A 375 -10.48 -11.24 31.51
N CYS A 376 -11.09 -11.87 30.49
CA CYS A 376 -10.48 -12.25 29.22
C CYS A 376 -11.37 -11.78 28.03
N PRO A 377 -11.43 -10.47 27.75
CA PRO A 377 -12.31 -9.93 26.71
C PRO A 377 -11.86 -10.34 25.29
N SER A 378 -12.84 -10.69 24.46
CA SER A 378 -12.69 -11.18 23.08
C SER A 378 -12.93 -10.10 22.01
N SER A 379 -13.59 -8.98 22.36
CA SER A 379 -13.82 -7.85 21.47
C SER A 379 -12.88 -6.67 21.79
N ALA A 380 -12.60 -5.83 20.79
CA ALA A 380 -11.85 -4.59 21.01
C ALA A 380 -12.58 -3.62 21.95
N ILE A 381 -13.92 -3.58 21.86
CA ILE A 381 -14.80 -2.73 22.68
C ILE A 381 -14.79 -3.17 24.15
N GLY A 382 -14.89 -4.48 24.40
CA GLY A 382 -14.76 -5.06 25.74
C GLY A 382 -13.36 -4.88 26.33
N PHE A 383 -12.30 -5.09 25.54
CA PHE A 383 -10.92 -4.88 26.00
C PHE A 383 -10.65 -3.41 26.38
N ILE A 384 -11.12 -2.45 25.58
CA ILE A 384 -11.07 -1.02 25.92
C ILE A 384 -11.84 -0.75 27.22
N THR A 385 -13.07 -1.26 27.35
CA THR A 385 -13.91 -1.01 28.53
C THR A 385 -13.30 -1.63 29.80
N ALA A 386 -12.74 -2.83 29.71
CA ALA A 386 -12.07 -3.52 30.81
C ALA A 386 -10.84 -2.78 31.36
N GLY A 387 -10.15 -2.02 30.50
CA GLY A 387 -9.08 -1.09 30.88
C GLY A 387 -9.62 0.21 31.49
N LEU A 388 -10.67 0.79 30.90
CA LEU A 388 -11.30 2.02 31.38
C LEU A 388 -11.92 1.86 32.78
N ILE A 389 -12.65 0.76 33.03
CA ILE A 389 -13.20 0.41 34.35
C ILE A 389 -12.09 0.42 35.41
N ARG A 390 -10.99 -0.30 35.17
CA ARG A 390 -9.88 -0.39 36.14
C ARG A 390 -9.20 0.94 36.40
N ARG A 391 -9.19 1.87 35.44
CA ARG A 391 -8.67 3.23 35.64
C ARG A 391 -9.65 4.11 36.41
N ARG A 392 -10.96 4.06 36.09
CA ARG A 392 -12.02 4.72 36.87
C ARG A 392 -11.96 4.31 38.34
N ASP A 393 -11.96 2.99 38.59
CA ASP A 393 -12.05 2.41 39.93
C ASP A 393 -10.76 2.65 40.75
N ALA A 394 -9.62 2.84 40.07
CA ALA A 394 -8.36 3.27 40.68
C ALA A 394 -8.15 4.80 40.71
N ASN A 395 -9.15 5.59 40.34
CA ASN A 395 -9.12 7.06 40.20
C ASN A 395 -7.94 7.60 39.36
N GLN A 396 -7.71 6.98 38.20
CA GLN A 396 -6.65 7.30 37.25
C GLN A 396 -7.18 7.96 35.98
N VAL A 397 -6.41 8.90 35.42
CA VAL A 397 -6.73 9.56 34.14
C VAL A 397 -6.85 8.50 33.03
N PRO A 398 -7.94 8.46 32.25
CA PRO A 398 -8.11 7.48 31.17
C PRO A 398 -7.10 7.68 30.04
N PHE A 399 -6.88 6.61 29.28
CA PHE A 399 -6.23 6.69 27.98
C PHE A 399 -7.18 7.24 26.91
N THR A 400 -6.62 7.80 25.85
CA THR A 400 -7.33 8.18 24.62
C THR A 400 -7.64 6.92 23.80
N VAL A 401 -8.80 6.85 23.16
CA VAL A 401 -9.17 5.76 22.24
C VAL A 401 -9.10 6.27 20.79
N MET A 402 -8.00 5.99 20.10
CA MET A 402 -7.70 6.55 18.77
C MET A 402 -7.99 5.55 17.66
N ALA A 403 -9.11 5.75 16.95
CA ALA A 403 -9.45 4.95 15.78
C ALA A 403 -8.52 5.26 14.59
N CYS A 404 -8.14 4.22 13.85
CA CYS A 404 -7.28 4.32 12.67
C CYS A 404 -7.75 3.40 11.52
N ASP A 405 -8.99 2.91 11.58
CA ASP A 405 -9.65 2.20 10.49
C ASP A 405 -10.29 3.16 9.47
N ASN A 406 -10.52 2.69 8.23
CA ASN A 406 -11.08 3.48 7.13
C ASN A 406 -12.63 3.62 7.23
N LEU A 407 -13.14 3.98 8.41
CA LEU A 407 -14.51 4.41 8.62
C LEU A 407 -14.59 5.95 8.55
N PRO A 408 -15.65 6.55 7.98
CA PRO A 408 -15.97 7.96 8.18
C PRO A 408 -16.17 8.23 9.68
N GLU A 409 -15.66 9.37 10.17
CA GLU A 409 -15.78 9.80 11.56
C GLU A 409 -15.42 8.71 12.59
N ASN A 410 -14.37 7.95 12.31
CA ASN A 410 -14.03 6.70 13.03
C ASN A 410 -13.89 6.86 14.57
N GLY A 411 -13.53 8.04 15.07
CA GLY A 411 -13.52 8.36 16.51
C GLY A 411 -14.93 8.45 17.12
N ILE A 412 -15.90 9.02 16.39
CA ILE A 412 -17.31 9.08 16.81
C ILE A 412 -17.92 7.67 16.81
N VAL A 413 -17.61 6.83 15.82
CA VAL A 413 -18.01 5.41 15.82
C VAL A 413 -17.42 4.68 17.03
N ALA A 414 -16.11 4.81 17.28
CA ALA A 414 -15.46 4.22 18.46
C ALA A 414 -16.11 4.68 19.78
N ARG A 415 -16.39 5.98 19.91
CA ARG A 415 -17.09 6.56 21.07
C ARG A 415 -18.46 5.93 21.27
N ARG A 416 -19.26 5.80 20.21
CA ARG A 416 -20.60 5.22 20.26
C ARG A 416 -20.56 3.78 20.73
N MET A 417 -19.69 2.94 20.15
CA MET A 417 -19.59 1.53 20.52
C MET A 417 -19.20 1.32 21.99
N VAL A 418 -18.22 2.09 22.49
CA VAL A 418 -17.78 1.99 23.89
C VAL A 418 -18.84 2.51 24.86
N LEU A 419 -19.58 3.59 24.53
CA LEU A 419 -20.66 4.11 25.36
C LEU A 419 -21.90 3.19 25.40
N ASP A 420 -22.22 2.52 24.29
CA ASP A 420 -23.30 1.53 24.26
C ASP A 420 -22.93 0.27 25.05
N PHE A 421 -21.68 -0.21 24.93
CA PHE A 421 -21.17 -1.29 25.76
C PHE A 421 -21.21 -0.91 27.25
N ALA A 422 -20.66 0.25 27.61
CA ALA A 422 -20.59 0.75 28.98
C ALA A 422 -21.98 0.85 29.64
N GLY A 423 -22.96 1.43 28.93
CA GLY A 423 -24.34 1.55 29.43
C GLY A 423 -25.11 0.22 29.50
N ARG A 424 -24.65 -0.81 28.79
CA ARG A 424 -25.21 -2.17 28.89
C ARG A 424 -24.54 -3.00 29.99
N TYR A 425 -23.24 -2.79 30.22
CA TYR A 425 -22.44 -3.46 31.23
C TYR A 425 -22.68 -2.92 32.65
N ASP A 426 -22.89 -1.61 32.78
CA ASP A 426 -23.24 -0.92 34.02
C ASP A 426 -24.61 -0.22 33.88
N PRO A 427 -25.73 -0.93 34.21
CA PRO A 427 -27.08 -0.39 34.10
C PRO A 427 -27.39 0.79 35.04
N SER A 428 -26.47 1.19 35.92
CA SER A 428 -26.61 2.42 36.71
C SER A 428 -26.38 3.69 35.87
N GLY A 429 -25.71 3.56 34.72
CA GLY A 429 -25.26 4.68 33.89
C GLY A 429 -23.88 5.23 34.25
N ALA A 430 -23.40 5.02 35.48
CA ALA A 430 -22.21 5.69 36.02
C ALA A 430 -20.92 5.42 35.22
N LEU A 431 -20.69 4.20 34.71
CA LEU A 431 -19.57 3.94 33.79
C LEU A 431 -19.70 4.70 32.47
N LYS A 432 -20.92 4.76 31.91
CA LYS A 432 -21.17 5.44 30.63
C LYS A 432 -20.93 6.94 30.77
N GLU A 433 -21.50 7.57 31.81
CA GLU A 433 -21.31 8.99 32.11
C GLU A 433 -19.82 9.33 32.33
N TRP A 434 -19.10 8.52 33.10
CA TRP A 434 -17.66 8.72 33.28
C TRP A 434 -16.86 8.62 31.97
N VAL A 435 -17.19 7.67 31.09
CA VAL A 435 -16.56 7.55 29.76
C VAL A 435 -16.94 8.73 28.85
N GLU A 436 -18.21 9.16 28.88
CA GLU A 436 -18.78 10.26 28.11
C GLU A 436 -18.05 11.59 28.39
N GLU A 437 -17.72 11.84 29.67
CA GLU A 437 -17.02 13.04 30.17
C GLU A 437 -15.49 12.98 30.04
N ASN A 438 -14.85 11.85 30.34
CA ASN A 438 -13.39 11.79 30.59
C ASN A 438 -12.57 11.22 29.43
N VAL A 439 -13.18 10.45 28.51
CA VAL A 439 -12.46 9.71 27.46
C VAL A 439 -12.56 10.42 26.12
N CYS A 440 -11.41 10.81 25.56
CA CYS A 440 -11.32 11.36 24.21
C CYS A 440 -11.27 10.24 23.16
N PHE A 441 -12.02 10.45 22.08
CA PHE A 441 -12.08 9.57 20.91
C PHE A 441 -11.81 10.40 19.63
N PRO A 442 -10.56 10.81 19.35
CA PRO A 442 -10.23 11.60 18.17
C PRO A 442 -10.46 10.79 16.90
N SER A 443 -11.17 11.37 15.92
CA SER A 443 -11.22 10.80 14.57
C SER A 443 -9.86 10.98 13.87
N SER A 444 -9.53 10.08 12.94
CA SER A 444 -8.34 10.25 12.09
C SER A 444 -8.52 9.72 10.65
N MET A 445 -8.15 10.54 9.67
CA MET A 445 -8.05 10.13 8.27
C MET A 445 -6.68 9.50 8.04
N VAL A 446 -6.67 8.28 7.52
CA VAL A 446 -5.46 7.48 7.29
C VAL A 446 -5.38 7.09 5.81
N ASP A 447 -4.18 7.13 5.21
CA ASP A 447 -3.97 6.80 3.81
C ASP A 447 -2.55 6.26 3.54
N ARG A 448 -2.46 4.98 3.18
CA ARG A 448 -1.26 4.30 2.64
C ARG A 448 -1.66 2.96 2.01
N ILE A 449 -1.51 2.81 0.69
CA ILE A 449 -1.75 1.55 -0.02
C ILE A 449 -0.75 0.51 0.49
N THR A 450 -1.29 -0.54 1.11
CA THR A 450 -0.53 -1.58 1.83
C THR A 450 -1.04 -2.95 1.41
N PRO A 451 -0.50 -3.56 0.34
CA PRO A 451 -0.93 -4.87 -0.14
C PRO A 451 -0.68 -6.00 0.87
N GLN A 452 -1.36 -7.13 0.68
CA GLN A 452 -1.05 -8.35 1.40
C GLN A 452 0.36 -8.85 1.01
N THR A 453 1.13 -9.27 2.02
CA THR A 453 2.50 -9.77 1.83
C THR A 453 2.49 -11.28 1.54
N GLY A 454 2.85 -11.67 0.33
CA GLY A 454 3.15 -13.07 -0.02
C GLY A 454 4.66 -13.40 0.06
N PRO A 455 5.04 -14.67 -0.22
CA PRO A 455 6.42 -15.16 -0.12
C PRO A 455 7.42 -14.37 -0.98
N GLU A 456 7.03 -13.93 -2.17
CA GLU A 456 7.82 -13.16 -3.13
C GLU A 456 8.43 -11.88 -2.54
N HIS A 457 7.78 -11.28 -1.55
CA HIS A 457 8.30 -10.10 -0.85
C HIS A 457 9.39 -10.44 0.18
N ARG A 458 9.39 -11.65 0.72
CA ARG A 458 10.46 -12.19 1.57
C ARG A 458 11.67 -12.56 0.71
N ASP A 459 11.43 -13.13 -0.47
CA ASP A 459 12.47 -13.38 -1.47
C ASP A 459 13.15 -12.08 -1.91
N ILE A 460 12.40 -11.00 -2.15
CA ILE A 460 12.95 -9.67 -2.47
C ILE A 460 13.83 -9.14 -1.33
N LEU A 461 13.42 -9.26 -0.06
CA LEU A 461 14.27 -8.82 1.07
C LEU A 461 15.54 -9.67 1.22
N ALA A 462 15.46 -10.98 1.00
CA ALA A 462 16.63 -11.85 1.02
C ALA A 462 17.59 -11.59 -0.15
N GLN A 463 17.10 -11.18 -1.32
CA GLN A 463 17.91 -10.94 -2.52
C GLN A 463 18.48 -9.51 -2.60
N ASP A 464 17.64 -8.48 -2.44
CA ASP A 464 18.05 -7.09 -2.63
C ASP A 464 18.70 -6.47 -1.38
N PHE A 465 18.33 -6.96 -0.18
CA PHE A 465 18.73 -6.39 1.10
C PHE A 465 19.51 -7.36 2.01
N LEU A 466 19.62 -8.64 1.64
CA LEU A 466 20.18 -9.74 2.45
C LEU A 466 19.51 -9.93 3.84
N LEU A 467 18.23 -9.59 3.95
CA LEU A 467 17.47 -9.66 5.20
C LEU A 467 16.56 -10.89 5.23
N LEU A 468 16.56 -11.62 6.34
CA LEU A 468 15.58 -12.66 6.63
C LEU A 468 14.55 -12.13 7.61
N ASP A 469 13.33 -11.91 7.10
CA ASP A 469 12.16 -11.52 7.86
C ASP A 469 11.11 -12.65 7.78
N GLU A 470 10.54 -13.04 8.92
CA GLU A 470 9.42 -13.99 9.02
C GLU A 470 8.15 -13.41 8.40
N TRP A 471 7.88 -12.12 8.63
CA TRP A 471 6.65 -11.47 8.19
C TRP A 471 6.88 -9.96 7.95
N PRO A 472 7.51 -9.58 6.82
CA PRO A 472 7.62 -8.18 6.44
C PRO A 472 6.25 -7.58 6.09
N VAL A 473 6.23 -6.30 5.71
CA VAL A 473 5.04 -5.64 5.15
C VAL A 473 5.41 -4.81 3.93
N VAL A 474 4.51 -4.74 2.96
CA VAL A 474 4.71 -4.05 1.67
C VAL A 474 3.80 -2.84 1.63
N ALA A 475 4.32 -1.68 1.21
CA ALA A 475 3.52 -0.48 1.04
C ALA A 475 4.06 0.42 -0.07
N GLU A 476 3.22 1.33 -0.57
CA GLU A 476 3.69 2.46 -1.37
C GLU A 476 4.56 3.42 -0.53
N GLU A 477 5.33 4.29 -1.18
CA GLU A 477 6.16 5.30 -0.50
C GLU A 477 5.32 6.38 0.20
N PHE A 478 4.22 6.82 -0.43
CA PHE A 478 3.29 7.79 0.12
C PHE A 478 2.64 7.30 1.43
N ARG A 479 2.46 8.21 2.38
CA ARG A 479 1.57 8.02 3.52
C ARG A 479 0.99 9.35 3.97
N GLN A 480 -0.21 9.35 4.53
CA GLN A 480 -0.82 10.54 5.11
C GLN A 480 -1.67 10.16 6.33
N TRP A 481 -1.50 10.93 7.41
CA TRP A 481 -2.27 10.79 8.64
C TRP A 481 -2.74 12.17 9.09
N VAL A 482 -4.05 12.36 9.19
CA VAL A 482 -4.69 13.58 9.70
C VAL A 482 -5.48 13.21 10.94
N ILE A 483 -5.29 13.91 12.05
CA ILE A 483 -5.75 13.49 13.38
C ILE A 483 -6.43 14.68 14.07
N GLU A 484 -7.57 14.47 14.71
CA GLU A 484 -8.14 15.47 15.62
C GLU A 484 -7.26 15.63 16.87
N ASP A 485 -6.91 16.86 17.24
CA ASP A 485 -6.10 17.12 18.43
C ASP A 485 -6.94 17.09 19.72
N LYS A 486 -7.46 15.91 20.06
CA LYS A 486 -8.34 15.63 21.22
C LYS A 486 -7.85 14.39 21.97
N PHE A 487 -7.10 14.56 23.06
CA PHE A 487 -6.44 13.46 23.80
C PHE A 487 -6.60 13.59 25.32
N SER A 488 -6.98 12.50 26.02
CA SER A 488 -7.24 12.51 27.47
C SER A 488 -5.99 12.70 28.33
N CYS A 489 -4.81 12.28 27.86
CA CYS A 489 -3.57 12.33 28.66
C CYS A 489 -2.29 12.48 27.81
N GLY A 490 -2.36 13.36 26.81
CA GLY A 490 -1.23 13.69 25.92
C GLY A 490 -1.04 12.70 24.76
N ARG A 491 -0.08 13.01 23.88
CA ARG A 491 0.16 12.30 22.63
C ARG A 491 1.63 12.39 22.17
N PRO A 492 2.10 11.47 21.30
CA PRO A 492 3.34 11.67 20.56
C PRO A 492 3.27 12.89 19.66
N ARG A 493 4.42 13.52 19.41
CA ARG A 493 4.55 14.68 18.52
C ARG A 493 4.69 14.32 17.04
N PHE A 494 3.72 13.58 16.50
CA PHE A 494 3.75 13.10 15.10
C PHE A 494 3.81 14.22 14.04
N GLU A 495 3.52 15.48 14.39
CA GLU A 495 3.70 16.64 13.51
C GLU A 495 5.15 16.85 13.06
N HIS A 496 6.15 16.47 13.87
CA HIS A 496 7.57 16.54 13.48
C HIS A 496 7.96 15.49 12.42
N VAL A 497 7.07 14.54 12.11
CA VAL A 497 7.29 13.42 11.17
C VAL A 497 6.14 13.26 10.16
N GLY A 498 5.40 14.34 9.93
CA GLY A 498 4.47 14.48 8.80
C GLY A 498 3.00 14.12 9.05
N ALA A 499 2.58 13.87 10.30
CA ALA A 499 1.15 13.81 10.62
C ALA A 499 0.56 15.23 10.77
N MET A 500 -0.73 15.39 10.45
CA MET A 500 -1.42 16.68 10.50
C MET A 500 -2.43 16.71 11.64
N PHE A 501 -2.16 17.48 12.69
CA PHE A 501 -3.14 17.74 13.74
C PHE A 501 -4.10 18.87 13.35
N VAL A 502 -5.40 18.62 13.49
CA VAL A 502 -6.49 19.49 13.02
C VAL A 502 -7.62 19.58 14.05
N LYS A 503 -8.54 20.54 13.86
CA LYS A 503 -9.76 20.68 14.68
C LYS A 503 -10.94 19.83 14.19
N ASP A 504 -10.95 19.54 12.89
CA ASP A 504 -11.93 18.74 12.18
C ASP A 504 -11.18 17.85 11.18
N VAL A 505 -11.48 16.55 11.20
CA VAL A 505 -10.95 15.54 10.27
C VAL A 505 -11.92 15.27 9.11
N HIS A 506 -13.22 15.50 9.27
CA HIS A 506 -14.26 15.20 8.27
C HIS A 506 -13.97 15.90 6.92
N SER A 507 -13.52 17.16 6.95
CA SER A 507 -13.09 17.88 5.74
C SER A 507 -11.98 17.15 4.95
N TYR A 508 -11.09 16.40 5.62
CA TYR A 508 -10.00 15.63 5.01
C TYR A 508 -10.44 14.21 4.60
N GLU A 509 -11.39 13.61 5.32
CA GLU A 509 -12.06 12.39 4.90
C GLU A 509 -12.83 12.61 3.60
N LEU A 510 -13.63 13.68 3.49
CA LEU A 510 -14.33 14.06 2.26
C LEU A 510 -13.36 14.32 1.10
N MET A 511 -12.22 14.98 1.35
CA MET A 511 -11.16 15.18 0.34
C MET A 511 -10.66 13.83 -0.21
N LYS A 512 -10.31 12.88 0.66
CA LYS A 512 -9.86 11.54 0.25
C LYS A 512 -10.97 10.76 -0.46
N LEU A 513 -12.19 10.77 0.09
CA LEU A 513 -13.34 10.04 -0.45
C LEU A 513 -13.69 10.51 -1.87
N ARG A 514 -13.76 11.82 -2.09
CA ARG A 514 -14.19 12.41 -3.37
C ARG A 514 -13.06 12.37 -4.42
N LEU A 515 -11.82 12.72 -4.06
CA LEU A 515 -10.70 12.75 -5.02
C LEU A 515 -10.07 11.36 -5.25
N LEU A 516 -9.66 10.66 -4.18
CA LEU A 516 -8.91 9.40 -4.29
C LEU A 516 -9.85 8.21 -4.48
N ASN A 517 -10.81 7.99 -3.57
CA ASN A 517 -11.65 6.79 -3.64
C ASN A 517 -12.64 6.88 -4.81
N GLY A 518 -13.23 8.05 -5.05
CA GLY A 518 -14.03 8.34 -6.24
C GLY A 518 -13.21 8.20 -7.54
N GLY A 519 -11.99 8.76 -7.55
CA GLY A 519 -11.05 8.65 -8.67
C GLY A 519 -10.68 7.20 -9.02
N HIS A 520 -10.40 6.38 -8.01
CA HIS A 520 -10.19 4.94 -8.15
C HIS A 520 -11.39 4.25 -8.82
N GLY A 521 -12.62 4.55 -8.36
CA GLY A 521 -13.84 3.95 -8.88
C GLY A 521 -14.11 4.32 -10.35
N VAL A 522 -14.06 5.61 -10.71
CA VAL A 522 -14.30 6.03 -12.10
C VAL A 522 -13.23 5.52 -13.07
N LEU A 523 -11.98 5.41 -12.61
CA LEU A 523 -10.91 4.78 -13.37
C LEU A 523 -11.15 3.28 -13.54
N ALA A 524 -11.61 2.58 -12.50
CA ALA A 524 -11.72 1.12 -12.53
C ALA A 524 -12.71 0.65 -13.60
N TYR A 525 -13.92 1.20 -13.64
CA TYR A 525 -14.95 0.73 -14.58
C TYR A 525 -14.59 1.04 -16.04
N LEU A 526 -14.14 2.25 -16.35
CA LEU A 526 -13.72 2.62 -17.72
C LEU A 526 -12.40 1.93 -18.11
N GLY A 527 -11.46 1.77 -17.19
CA GLY A 527 -10.21 1.02 -17.40
C GLY A 527 -10.48 -0.46 -17.75
N TYR A 528 -11.41 -1.10 -17.04
CA TYR A 528 -11.81 -2.49 -17.35
C TYR A 528 -12.45 -2.61 -18.75
N LEU A 529 -13.36 -1.69 -19.09
CA LEU A 529 -14.03 -1.67 -20.39
C LEU A 529 -13.08 -1.39 -21.57
N LEU A 530 -11.96 -0.71 -21.32
CA LEU A 530 -10.85 -0.52 -22.27
C LEU A 530 -9.91 -1.74 -22.38
N GLY A 531 -10.17 -2.84 -21.66
CA GLY A 531 -9.38 -4.07 -21.67
C GLY A 531 -8.24 -4.10 -20.63
N TYR A 532 -8.03 -3.04 -19.83
CA TYR A 532 -7.02 -3.06 -18.78
C TYR A 532 -7.47 -3.95 -17.60
N ARG A 533 -6.50 -4.50 -16.87
CA ARG A 533 -6.74 -5.37 -15.69
C ARG A 533 -5.96 -4.94 -14.43
N PHE A 534 -4.94 -4.09 -14.55
CA PHE A 534 -4.21 -3.48 -13.43
C PHE A 534 -4.28 -1.94 -13.49
N VAL A 535 -4.29 -1.29 -12.32
CA VAL A 535 -4.47 0.17 -12.19
C VAL A 535 -3.31 0.96 -12.81
N ASP A 536 -2.07 0.48 -12.67
CA ASP A 536 -0.88 1.14 -13.21
C ASP A 536 -0.82 1.07 -14.74
N ASP A 537 -1.27 -0.05 -15.32
CA ASP A 537 -1.36 -0.22 -16.77
C ASP A 537 -2.50 0.65 -17.37
N ALA A 538 -3.57 0.93 -16.61
CA ALA A 538 -4.62 1.85 -17.02
C ALA A 538 -4.22 3.33 -16.89
N VAL A 539 -3.60 3.76 -15.78
CA VAL A 539 -3.07 5.14 -15.65
C VAL A 539 -1.95 5.43 -16.65
N ALA A 540 -1.25 4.39 -17.11
CA ALA A 540 -0.29 4.49 -18.21
C ALA A 540 -0.91 4.88 -19.57
N ASP A 541 -2.24 4.87 -19.72
CA ASP A 541 -2.98 5.45 -20.86
C ASP A 541 -3.26 6.94 -20.63
N VAL A 542 -2.94 7.78 -21.62
CA VAL A 542 -3.17 9.23 -21.59
C VAL A 542 -4.68 9.53 -21.53
N LEU A 543 -5.53 8.70 -22.14
CA LEU A 543 -6.99 8.90 -22.12
C LEU A 543 -7.56 8.71 -20.71
N VAL A 544 -7.13 7.65 -20.02
CA VAL A 544 -7.60 7.30 -18.67
C VAL A 544 -7.03 8.26 -17.62
N SER A 545 -5.74 8.58 -17.67
CA SER A 545 -5.11 9.52 -16.75
C SER A 545 -5.64 10.96 -16.93
N SER A 546 -5.91 11.39 -18.16
CA SER A 546 -6.55 12.69 -18.41
C SER A 546 -7.98 12.73 -17.89
N PHE A 547 -8.78 11.68 -18.11
CA PHE A 547 -10.13 11.57 -17.56
C PHE A 547 -10.14 11.57 -16.03
N LEU A 548 -9.25 10.81 -15.39
CA LEU A 548 -9.08 10.82 -13.94
C LEU A 548 -8.73 12.22 -13.42
N ARG A 549 -7.84 12.94 -14.11
CA ARG A 549 -7.49 14.33 -13.77
C ARG A 549 -8.71 15.25 -13.86
N SER A 550 -9.43 15.22 -14.97
CA SER A 550 -10.63 16.04 -15.18
C SER A 550 -11.79 15.71 -14.22
N TYR A 551 -11.98 14.44 -13.87
CA TYR A 551 -12.92 14.04 -12.81
C TYR A 551 -12.53 14.66 -11.46
N MET A 552 -11.26 14.58 -11.07
CA MET A 552 -10.79 15.19 -9.83
C MET A 552 -10.92 16.71 -9.86
N ASP A 553 -10.72 17.36 -11.01
CA ASP A 553 -10.99 18.80 -11.18
C ASP A 553 -12.48 19.15 -11.08
N GLU A 554 -13.36 18.31 -11.62
CA GLU A 554 -14.82 18.49 -11.56
C GLU A 554 -15.36 18.39 -10.12
N VAL A 555 -14.87 17.44 -9.31
CA VAL A 555 -15.30 17.32 -7.89
C VAL A 555 -14.52 18.23 -6.93
N THR A 556 -13.37 18.80 -7.34
CA THR A 556 -12.54 19.72 -6.52
C THR A 556 -13.34 20.84 -5.84
N PRO A 557 -14.28 21.55 -6.51
CA PRO A 557 -15.03 22.65 -5.89
C PRO A 557 -15.83 22.25 -4.64
N THR A 558 -16.14 20.96 -4.47
CA THR A 558 -16.90 20.43 -3.34
C THR A 558 -16.02 20.16 -2.10
N VAL A 559 -14.70 20.09 -2.26
CA VAL A 559 -13.73 19.94 -1.17
C VAL A 559 -13.53 21.27 -0.47
N LYS A 560 -13.64 21.28 0.87
CA LYS A 560 -13.66 22.50 1.69
C LYS A 560 -12.66 22.39 2.86
N ASN A 561 -12.25 23.52 3.41
CA ASN A 561 -11.58 23.69 4.71
C ASN A 561 -10.26 22.93 4.98
N VAL A 562 -9.72 22.18 4.01
CA VAL A 562 -8.42 21.49 4.14
C VAL A 562 -7.22 22.42 3.94
N ARG A 563 -6.12 22.15 4.66
CA ARG A 563 -4.85 22.89 4.59
C ARG A 563 -3.84 22.21 3.66
N ILE A 564 -4.30 21.76 2.49
CA ILE A 564 -3.52 20.95 1.54
C ILE A 564 -3.59 21.60 0.16
N GLU A 565 -2.46 21.58 -0.55
CA GLU A 565 -2.36 21.98 -1.95
C GLU A 565 -3.07 20.95 -2.85
N ILE A 566 -4.34 21.21 -3.20
CA ILE A 566 -5.22 20.25 -3.88
C ILE A 566 -4.68 19.81 -5.24
N GLU A 567 -4.04 20.71 -6.02
CA GLU A 567 -3.45 20.35 -7.30
C GLU A 567 -2.33 19.31 -7.14
N ARG A 568 -1.43 19.52 -6.19
CA ARG A 568 -0.35 18.59 -5.86
C ARG A 568 -0.86 17.28 -5.24
N TYR A 569 -1.98 17.32 -4.51
CA TYR A 569 -2.64 16.11 -4.03
C TYR A 569 -3.22 15.28 -5.19
N LYS A 570 -3.87 15.94 -6.18
CA LYS A 570 -4.35 15.30 -7.41
C LYS A 570 -3.20 14.73 -8.26
N GLU A 571 -2.09 15.45 -8.40
CA GLU A 571 -0.87 14.93 -9.03
C GLU A 571 -0.35 13.67 -8.32
N LYS A 572 -0.29 13.69 -6.98
CA LYS A 572 0.13 12.52 -6.20
C LYS A 572 -0.83 11.34 -6.30
N ILE A 573 -2.15 11.55 -6.46
CA ILE A 573 -3.09 10.46 -6.73
C ILE A 573 -2.72 9.75 -8.05
N VAL A 574 -2.49 10.51 -9.14
CA VAL A 574 -2.09 9.93 -10.44
C VAL A 574 -0.72 9.22 -10.34
N GLU A 575 0.25 9.81 -9.65
CA GLU A 575 1.57 9.20 -9.43
C GLU A 575 1.49 7.87 -8.68
N ARG A 576 0.69 7.81 -7.60
CA ARG A 576 0.48 6.62 -6.77
C ARG A 576 -0.22 5.50 -7.54
N PHE A 577 -1.27 5.84 -8.28
CA PHE A 577 -1.99 4.86 -9.11
C PHE A 577 -1.10 4.29 -10.22
N GLY A 578 -0.16 5.10 -10.75
CA GLY A 578 0.87 4.65 -11.69
C GLY A 578 1.97 3.76 -11.09
N ASN A 579 1.91 3.37 -9.81
CA ASN A 579 2.95 2.57 -9.18
C ASN A 579 2.87 1.08 -9.54
N ARG A 580 3.55 0.72 -10.64
CA ARG A 580 3.72 -0.65 -11.15
C ARG A 580 4.22 -1.72 -10.18
N PHE A 581 4.70 -1.35 -8.99
CA PHE A 581 5.14 -2.31 -7.97
C PHE A 581 4.03 -2.74 -7.01
N ILE A 582 2.87 -2.06 -7.02
CA ILE A 582 1.68 -2.44 -6.26
C ILE A 582 0.86 -3.50 -7.01
N LYS A 583 0.82 -3.43 -8.36
CA LYS A 583 -0.02 -4.27 -9.25
C LYS A 583 -1.44 -4.49 -8.73
N ASP A 584 -2.10 -3.39 -8.36
CA ASP A 584 -3.49 -3.44 -7.90
C ASP A 584 -4.43 -3.83 -9.05
N LYS A 585 -5.31 -4.80 -8.81
CA LYS A 585 -6.22 -5.35 -9.82
C LYS A 585 -7.45 -4.46 -9.95
N ILE A 586 -7.75 -4.02 -11.17
CA ILE A 586 -8.94 -3.19 -11.45
C ILE A 586 -10.23 -3.87 -10.97
N ALA A 587 -10.33 -5.18 -11.16
CA ALA A 587 -11.46 -5.98 -10.66
C ALA A 587 -11.69 -5.79 -9.15
N ARG A 588 -10.62 -5.73 -8.34
CA ARG A 588 -10.67 -5.52 -6.87
C ARG A 588 -11.13 -4.11 -6.49
N ILE A 589 -10.76 -3.10 -7.29
CA ILE A 589 -11.27 -1.74 -7.11
C ILE A 589 -12.75 -1.67 -7.49
N ALA A 590 -13.18 -2.42 -8.50
CA ALA A 590 -14.55 -2.45 -9.02
C ALA A 590 -15.58 -3.17 -8.11
N GLU A 591 -15.15 -4.07 -7.21
CA GLU A 591 -16.02 -4.77 -6.23
C GLU A 591 -16.85 -3.77 -5.39
N ASP A 592 -18.05 -4.12 -4.94
CA ASP A 592 -18.92 -3.29 -4.07
C ASP A 592 -19.18 -1.84 -4.56
N GLY A 593 -19.23 -1.64 -5.89
CA GLY A 593 -19.44 -0.35 -6.53
C GLY A 593 -20.68 0.41 -6.04
N SER A 594 -21.79 -0.30 -5.76
CA SER A 594 -23.03 0.29 -5.26
C SER A 594 -22.92 0.89 -3.87
N THR A 595 -21.98 0.41 -3.05
CA THR A 595 -21.61 1.01 -1.75
C THR A 595 -20.54 2.09 -1.94
N LYS A 596 -19.52 1.82 -2.75
CA LYS A 596 -18.39 2.74 -2.98
C LYS A 596 -18.84 4.07 -3.60
N PHE A 597 -19.61 4.05 -4.69
CA PHE A 597 -20.10 5.29 -5.31
C PHE A 597 -21.16 6.02 -4.47
N TYR A 598 -21.91 5.31 -3.62
CA TYR A 598 -22.81 5.96 -2.65
C TYR A 598 -22.01 6.85 -1.69
N ASN A 599 -20.92 6.32 -1.13
CA ASN A 599 -20.08 7.02 -0.15
C ASN A 599 -19.07 8.02 -0.77
N THR A 600 -18.69 7.86 -2.04
CA THR A 600 -17.63 8.68 -2.67
C THR A 600 -18.14 9.72 -3.66
N MET A 601 -19.32 9.52 -4.25
CA MET A 601 -19.78 10.32 -5.38
C MET A 601 -21.16 10.98 -5.17
N ARG A 602 -22.13 10.29 -4.56
CA ARG A 602 -23.53 10.75 -4.41
C ARG A 602 -23.64 12.22 -4.03
N GLU A 603 -23.12 12.57 -2.85
CA GLU A 603 -23.17 13.94 -2.32
C GLU A 603 -22.43 14.95 -3.21
N SER A 604 -21.26 14.58 -3.74
CA SER A 604 -20.47 15.51 -4.56
C SER A 604 -21.19 15.89 -5.86
N VAL A 605 -21.90 14.94 -6.48
CA VAL A 605 -22.68 15.20 -7.70
C VAL A 605 -23.91 16.05 -7.39
N MET A 606 -24.59 15.79 -6.27
CA MET A 606 -25.69 16.64 -5.79
C MET A 606 -25.19 18.07 -5.51
N GLU A 607 -24.09 18.21 -4.78
CA GLU A 607 -23.52 19.53 -4.43
C GLU A 607 -23.08 20.31 -5.68
N LEU A 608 -22.55 19.65 -6.72
CA LEU A 608 -22.25 20.28 -8.00
C LEU A 608 -23.53 20.76 -8.70
N CYS A 609 -24.59 19.95 -8.74
CA CYS A 609 -25.89 20.30 -9.31
C CYS A 609 -26.55 21.48 -8.58
N ASP A 610 -26.59 21.47 -7.25
CA ASP A 610 -27.14 22.56 -6.42
C ASP A 610 -26.42 23.90 -6.66
N ARG A 611 -25.12 23.83 -6.99
CA ARG A 611 -24.27 24.97 -7.32
C ARG A 611 -24.31 25.34 -8.81
N GLY A 612 -25.16 24.67 -9.60
CA GLY A 612 -25.32 24.89 -11.04
C GLY A 612 -24.16 24.41 -11.91
N LEU A 613 -23.18 23.71 -11.34
CA LEU A 613 -21.96 23.24 -12.00
C LEU A 613 -22.23 21.99 -12.87
N HIS A 614 -21.29 21.69 -13.78
CA HIS A 614 -21.36 20.53 -14.66
C HIS A 614 -20.90 19.25 -13.96
N ILE A 615 -21.40 18.10 -14.42
CA ILE A 615 -21.10 16.77 -13.86
C ILE A 615 -20.68 15.78 -14.96
N HIS A 616 -20.03 16.28 -16.02
CA HIS A 616 -19.73 15.55 -17.26
C HIS A 616 -18.78 14.34 -17.05
N HIS A 617 -17.88 14.41 -16.09
CA HIS A 617 -16.92 13.34 -15.79
C HIS A 617 -17.47 12.38 -14.73
N CYS A 618 -18.22 12.90 -13.76
CA CYS A 618 -18.98 12.09 -12.80
C CYS A 618 -20.03 11.24 -13.50
N SER A 619 -20.81 11.83 -14.41
CA SER A 619 -21.84 11.13 -15.19
C SER A 619 -21.25 10.09 -16.14
N LEU A 620 -20.09 10.35 -16.74
CA LEU A 620 -19.34 9.35 -17.50
C LEU A 620 -18.77 8.23 -16.62
N GLY A 621 -18.36 8.53 -15.38
CA GLY A 621 -17.97 7.53 -14.38
C GLY A 621 -19.14 6.63 -13.94
N LEU A 622 -20.31 7.23 -13.66
CA LEU A 622 -21.56 6.51 -13.35
C LEU A 622 -22.02 5.66 -14.53
N ALA A 623 -21.95 6.18 -15.75
CA ALA A 623 -22.28 5.44 -16.97
C ALA A 623 -21.29 4.29 -17.23
N GLY A 624 -19.99 4.49 -16.95
CA GLY A 624 -18.97 3.44 -17.01
C GLY A 624 -19.25 2.30 -16.02
N TRP A 625 -19.61 2.64 -14.77
CA TRP A 625 -20.07 1.65 -13.78
C TRP A 625 -21.33 0.92 -14.25
N MET A 626 -22.35 1.66 -14.71
CA MET A 626 -23.58 1.05 -15.22
C MET A 626 -23.32 0.15 -16.43
N ARG A 627 -22.37 0.52 -17.31
CA ARG A 627 -21.92 -0.29 -18.45
C ARG A 627 -21.18 -1.55 -18.02
N TYR A 628 -20.38 -1.49 -16.96
CA TYR A 628 -19.71 -2.64 -16.32
C TYR A 628 -20.72 -3.59 -15.65
N MET A 629 -21.71 -3.05 -14.94
CA MET A 629 -22.77 -3.83 -14.27
C MET A 629 -23.64 -4.65 -15.24
N ALA A 630 -23.54 -4.42 -16.56
CA ALA A 630 -24.13 -5.32 -17.55
C ALA A 630 -23.47 -6.71 -17.65
N ALA A 631 -22.40 -6.99 -16.89
CA ALA A 631 -21.73 -8.29 -16.78
C ALA A 631 -21.00 -8.78 -18.08
N GLU A 632 -20.65 -7.86 -18.97
CA GLU A 632 -20.02 -8.12 -20.28
C GLU A 632 -19.14 -6.89 -20.61
N ASP A 633 -17.91 -7.05 -21.09
CA ASP A 633 -17.03 -5.90 -21.44
C ASP A 633 -17.21 -5.41 -22.89
N GLU A 634 -16.32 -4.56 -23.42
CA GLU A 634 -16.42 -4.06 -24.81
C GLU A 634 -15.86 -5.03 -25.87
N GLN A 635 -15.32 -6.18 -25.45
CA GLN A 635 -14.88 -7.27 -26.33
C GLN A 635 -15.95 -8.37 -26.44
N GLY A 636 -16.87 -8.42 -25.47
CA GLY A 636 -17.91 -9.45 -25.33
C GLY A 636 -17.57 -10.48 -24.26
N ASP A 637 -16.47 -10.31 -23.53
CA ASP A 637 -16.05 -11.23 -22.48
C ASP A 637 -16.88 -11.02 -21.19
N PRO A 638 -17.24 -12.09 -20.46
CA PRO A 638 -18.08 -12.00 -19.27
C PRO A 638 -17.35 -11.37 -18.09
N ILE A 639 -18.04 -10.50 -17.35
CA ILE A 639 -17.51 -9.83 -16.15
C ILE A 639 -18.12 -10.47 -14.89
N GLU A 640 -17.26 -10.94 -13.99
CA GLU A 640 -17.67 -11.36 -12.63
C GLU A 640 -18.10 -10.13 -11.80
N LEU A 641 -19.38 -10.08 -11.41
CA LEU A 641 -19.93 -8.99 -10.60
C LEU A 641 -19.96 -9.35 -9.12
N LYS A 642 -19.03 -8.78 -8.36
CA LYS A 642 -19.01 -8.81 -6.90
C LYS A 642 -19.54 -7.50 -6.35
N ASP A 643 -20.84 -7.47 -6.08
CA ASP A 643 -21.54 -6.29 -5.55
C ASP A 643 -22.82 -6.74 -4.80
N PRO A 644 -23.14 -6.19 -3.62
CA PRO A 644 -24.31 -6.61 -2.84
C PRO A 644 -25.65 -6.34 -3.53
N LYS A 645 -25.71 -5.39 -4.47
CA LYS A 645 -26.90 -5.08 -5.29
C LYS A 645 -26.82 -5.66 -6.72
N SER A 646 -25.80 -6.47 -7.02
CA SER A 646 -25.51 -7.05 -8.35
C SER A 646 -26.74 -7.63 -9.07
N GLY A 647 -27.53 -8.47 -8.40
CA GLY A 647 -28.69 -9.14 -9.01
C GLY A 647 -29.77 -8.18 -9.53
N ALA A 648 -30.02 -7.07 -8.84
CA ALA A 648 -30.96 -6.05 -9.28
C ALA A 648 -30.34 -5.09 -10.31
N LEU A 649 -29.15 -4.55 -10.01
CA LEU A 649 -28.47 -3.57 -10.84
C LEU A 649 -28.04 -4.14 -12.20
N SER A 650 -27.62 -5.40 -12.26
CA SER A 650 -27.20 -6.01 -13.54
C SER A 650 -28.35 -6.20 -14.52
N LYS A 651 -29.55 -6.53 -14.01
CA LYS A 651 -30.75 -6.58 -14.86
C LYS A 651 -31.06 -5.20 -15.45
N LEU A 652 -31.08 -4.16 -14.62
CA LEU A 652 -31.35 -2.78 -15.05
C LEU A 652 -30.28 -2.25 -16.04
N ALA A 653 -29.01 -2.61 -15.83
CA ALA A 653 -27.92 -2.32 -16.76
C ALA A 653 -28.10 -3.02 -18.13
N LYS A 654 -28.49 -4.30 -18.14
CA LYS A 654 -28.78 -5.05 -19.38
C LYS A 654 -30.01 -4.50 -20.11
N ASP A 655 -31.07 -4.17 -19.38
CA ASP A 655 -32.26 -3.50 -19.92
C ASP A 655 -31.88 -2.16 -20.58
N ALA A 656 -30.99 -1.38 -19.94
CA ALA A 656 -30.47 -0.14 -20.52
C ALA A 656 -29.58 -0.38 -21.77
N LEU A 657 -28.71 -1.39 -21.81
CA LEU A 657 -27.94 -1.69 -23.03
C LEU A 657 -28.82 -2.06 -24.23
N SER A 658 -30.02 -2.60 -23.99
CA SER A 658 -31.02 -2.86 -25.04
C SER A 658 -31.72 -1.59 -25.53
N LYS A 659 -31.78 -0.54 -24.70
CA LYS A 659 -32.53 0.71 -24.92
C LYS A 659 -31.71 1.92 -24.40
N PRO A 660 -30.52 2.20 -24.96
CA PRO A 660 -29.54 3.10 -24.34
C PRO A 660 -29.96 4.58 -24.36
N ASN A 661 -30.99 4.95 -25.11
CA ASN A 661 -31.61 6.28 -25.11
C ASN A 661 -32.81 6.41 -24.14
N ASN A 662 -33.22 5.33 -23.47
CA ASN A 662 -34.37 5.34 -22.58
C ASN A 662 -33.96 5.77 -21.17
N ALA A 663 -34.10 7.07 -20.88
CA ALA A 663 -33.81 7.65 -19.57
C ALA A 663 -34.42 6.87 -18.40
N ARG A 664 -35.62 6.28 -18.55
CA ARG A 664 -36.25 5.50 -17.47
C ARG A 664 -35.40 4.31 -17.01
N CYS A 665 -34.68 3.63 -17.92
CA CYS A 665 -33.79 2.52 -17.53
C CYS A 665 -32.60 3.03 -16.68
N ILE A 666 -32.13 4.25 -16.96
CA ILE A 666 -31.10 4.93 -16.18
C ILE A 666 -31.66 5.39 -14.82
N THR A 667 -32.86 6.00 -14.81
CA THR A 667 -33.57 6.41 -13.59
C THR A 667 -33.75 5.25 -12.60
N GLU A 668 -34.26 4.10 -13.05
CA GLU A 668 -34.47 2.97 -12.14
C GLU A 668 -33.14 2.39 -11.59
N PHE A 669 -32.08 2.35 -12.41
CA PHE A 669 -30.75 1.94 -11.96
C PHE A 669 -30.19 2.91 -10.90
N LEU A 670 -30.22 4.21 -11.18
CA LEU A 670 -29.73 5.25 -10.27
C LEU A 670 -30.57 5.33 -8.97
N ARG A 671 -31.89 5.11 -9.04
CA ARG A 671 -32.77 4.98 -7.86
C ARG A 671 -32.34 3.80 -6.98
N ASN A 672 -32.14 2.62 -7.57
CA ASN A 672 -31.72 1.42 -6.83
C ASN A 672 -30.30 1.58 -6.22
N ALA A 673 -29.44 2.38 -6.86
CA ALA A 673 -28.13 2.73 -6.33
C ALA A 673 -28.20 3.76 -5.17
N PHE A 674 -28.85 4.91 -5.39
CA PHE A 674 -28.68 6.14 -4.61
C PHE A 674 -29.96 6.74 -3.96
N GLY A 675 -31.13 6.16 -4.22
CA GLY A 675 -32.43 6.63 -3.71
C GLY A 675 -33.11 7.71 -4.58
N ASP A 676 -34.38 8.01 -4.29
CA ASP A 676 -35.22 8.91 -5.10
C ASP A 676 -34.70 10.35 -5.19
N GLU A 677 -34.17 10.90 -4.10
CA GLU A 677 -33.58 12.25 -4.03
C GLU A 677 -32.50 12.47 -5.12
N PHE A 678 -31.69 11.44 -5.40
CA PHE A 678 -30.63 11.52 -6.40
C PHE A 678 -31.15 11.50 -7.84
N VAL A 679 -32.35 10.96 -8.07
CA VAL A 679 -32.98 10.91 -9.40
C VAL A 679 -34.07 11.97 -9.62
N SER A 680 -34.46 12.72 -8.58
CA SER A 680 -35.26 13.95 -8.71
C SER A 680 -34.46 15.15 -9.23
N ILE A 681 -33.16 15.00 -9.50
CA ILE A 681 -32.31 16.02 -10.13
C ILE A 681 -32.15 15.67 -11.61
N ASP A 682 -32.98 16.26 -12.47
CA ASP A 682 -33.08 15.90 -13.90
C ASP A 682 -31.74 15.97 -14.66
N ARG A 683 -30.84 16.89 -14.26
CA ARG A 683 -29.48 16.99 -14.81
C ARG A 683 -28.68 15.69 -14.65
N ILE A 684 -28.80 15.01 -13.50
CA ILE A 684 -28.10 13.75 -13.22
C ILE A 684 -28.60 12.66 -14.16
N VAL A 685 -29.92 12.48 -14.27
CA VAL A 685 -30.52 11.48 -15.16
C VAL A 685 -30.13 11.76 -16.62
N THR A 686 -30.19 13.03 -17.04
CA THR A 686 -29.89 13.44 -18.42
C THR A 686 -28.42 13.25 -18.79
N GLU A 687 -27.48 13.75 -17.98
CA GLU A 687 -26.04 13.62 -18.27
C GLU A 687 -25.56 12.16 -18.19
N VAL A 688 -26.09 11.35 -17.26
CA VAL A 688 -25.77 9.91 -17.21
C VAL A 688 -26.37 9.16 -18.42
N THR A 689 -27.58 9.51 -18.87
CA THR A 689 -28.17 8.88 -20.07
C THR A 689 -27.37 9.21 -21.34
N LEU A 690 -26.99 10.48 -21.53
CA LEU A 690 -26.12 10.90 -22.64
C LEU A 690 -24.76 10.19 -22.60
N SER A 691 -24.19 10.05 -21.40
CA SER A 691 -22.92 9.32 -21.17
C SER A 691 -23.03 7.84 -21.53
N PHE A 692 -24.07 7.17 -21.04
CA PHE A 692 -24.31 5.74 -21.28
C PHE A 692 -24.62 5.46 -22.77
N TYR A 693 -25.38 6.35 -23.42
CA TYR A 693 -25.64 6.28 -24.86
C TYR A 693 -24.34 6.39 -25.67
N ALA A 694 -23.43 7.32 -25.33
CA ALA A 694 -22.14 7.42 -25.99
C ALA A 694 -21.31 6.13 -25.81
N LEU A 695 -21.17 5.63 -24.58
CA LEU A 695 -20.47 4.36 -24.32
C LEU A 695 -21.04 3.19 -25.15
N LYS A 696 -22.38 3.08 -25.29
CA LYS A 696 -22.99 2.01 -26.10
C LYS A 696 -22.90 2.24 -27.62
N LYS A 697 -22.94 3.48 -28.11
CA LYS A 697 -22.95 3.79 -29.56
C LYS A 697 -21.55 3.79 -30.19
N ILE A 698 -20.51 4.16 -29.43
CA ILE A 698 -19.13 4.35 -29.94
C ILE A 698 -18.00 3.78 -29.06
N GLY A 699 -18.32 3.18 -27.91
CA GLY A 699 -17.33 2.61 -26.98
C GLY A 699 -16.62 3.64 -26.10
N SER A 700 -16.00 3.15 -25.03
CA SER A 700 -15.29 3.95 -24.04
C SER A 700 -14.14 4.75 -24.67
N LYS A 701 -13.41 4.13 -25.61
CA LYS A 701 -12.19 4.69 -26.20
C LYS A 701 -12.44 5.97 -27.01
N GLU A 702 -13.44 5.97 -27.89
CA GLU A 702 -13.76 7.14 -28.70
C GLU A 702 -14.55 8.20 -27.90
N THR A 703 -15.30 7.78 -26.87
CA THR A 703 -15.93 8.69 -25.90
C THR A 703 -14.87 9.53 -25.16
N LEU A 704 -13.81 8.89 -24.65
CA LEU A 704 -12.70 9.58 -23.96
C LEU A 704 -11.89 10.47 -24.90
N LYS A 705 -11.47 9.97 -26.07
CA LYS A 705 -10.76 10.76 -27.11
C LYS A 705 -11.52 12.01 -27.57
N SER A 706 -12.83 12.03 -27.37
CA SER A 706 -13.67 13.14 -27.82
C SER A 706 -13.73 14.31 -26.84
N GLY A 707 -13.19 14.18 -25.64
CA GLY A 707 -13.34 15.18 -24.59
C GLY A 707 -14.76 15.21 -24.00
N GLY A 708 -15.40 14.04 -23.92
CA GLY A 708 -16.70 13.85 -23.28
C GLY A 708 -17.83 13.41 -24.23
N PRO A 709 -18.94 12.89 -23.68
CA PRO A 709 -20.00 12.20 -24.44
C PRO A 709 -20.63 13.02 -25.56
N LEU A 710 -21.04 14.27 -25.26
CA LEU A 710 -21.73 15.12 -26.23
C LEU A 710 -20.83 15.45 -27.43
N HIS A 711 -19.54 15.78 -27.18
CA HIS A 711 -18.56 15.98 -28.25
C HIS A 711 -18.35 14.72 -29.08
N ALA A 712 -18.40 13.53 -28.47
CA ALA A 712 -18.22 12.27 -29.16
C ALA A 712 -19.38 11.96 -30.14
N LEU A 713 -20.61 12.16 -29.68
CA LEU A 713 -21.82 12.02 -30.51
C LEU A 713 -21.85 13.07 -31.64
N LEU A 714 -21.48 14.32 -31.35
CA LEU A 714 -21.41 15.38 -32.35
C LEU A 714 -20.26 15.20 -33.37
N ARG A 715 -19.13 14.59 -32.99
CA ARG A 715 -18.09 14.18 -33.95
C ARG A 715 -18.56 13.03 -34.84
N ASN A 716 -19.21 12.01 -34.27
CA ASN A 716 -19.71 10.87 -35.05
C ASN A 716 -20.78 11.29 -36.08
N ARG A 717 -21.57 12.32 -35.77
CA ARG A 717 -22.51 12.96 -36.71
C ARG A 717 -21.84 13.54 -37.98
N LEU A 718 -20.53 13.80 -37.96
CA LEU A 718 -19.76 14.24 -39.14
C LEU A 718 -19.22 13.07 -39.98
N THR A 719 -19.38 11.83 -39.53
CA THR A 719 -18.84 10.60 -40.16
C THR A 719 -19.86 9.50 -40.42
N GLY A 720 -21.06 9.58 -39.82
CA GLY A 720 -22.17 8.64 -40.01
C GLY A 720 -23.47 9.33 -40.44
N ASP A 721 -24.60 8.62 -40.32
CA ASP A 721 -25.93 9.16 -40.67
C ASP A 721 -26.31 10.37 -39.79
N PRO A 722 -26.49 11.57 -40.38
CA PRO A 722 -26.80 12.78 -39.60
C PRO A 722 -28.24 12.83 -39.07
N GLN A 723 -29.19 12.06 -39.64
CA GLN A 723 -30.61 12.12 -39.27
C GLN A 723 -30.92 11.27 -38.04
N ASP A 724 -30.45 10.02 -37.97
CA ASP A 724 -30.62 9.15 -36.78
C ASP A 724 -30.10 9.85 -35.51
N THR A 725 -28.85 10.32 -35.58
CA THR A 725 -28.17 10.99 -34.46
C THR A 725 -28.88 12.30 -34.06
N LEU A 726 -29.38 13.08 -35.03
CA LEU A 726 -30.10 14.33 -34.74
C LEU A 726 -31.47 14.06 -34.11
N THR A 727 -32.24 13.10 -34.63
CA THR A 727 -33.56 12.74 -34.07
C THR A 727 -33.44 12.23 -32.64
N GLN A 728 -32.41 11.43 -32.33
CA GLN A 728 -32.17 10.94 -30.96
C GLN A 728 -31.62 12.05 -30.04
N LEU A 729 -30.78 12.97 -30.52
CA LEU A 729 -30.38 14.16 -29.74
C LEU A 729 -31.54 15.13 -29.49
N LEU A 730 -32.52 15.23 -30.40
CA LEU A 730 -33.74 16.01 -30.19
C LEU A 730 -34.75 15.32 -29.25
N GLN A 731 -34.68 14.00 -29.07
CA GLN A 731 -35.40 13.31 -27.98
C GLN A 731 -34.80 13.66 -26.61
N PHE A 732 -33.50 13.96 -26.52
CA PHE A 732 -32.86 14.47 -25.30
C PHE A 732 -33.11 15.96 -25.05
N SER A 733 -33.44 16.77 -26.07
CA SER A 733 -33.83 18.18 -25.89
C SER A 733 -35.30 18.38 -25.51
N GLY A 734 -35.94 17.36 -24.94
CA GLY A 734 -37.26 17.40 -24.32
C GLY A 734 -37.22 17.44 -22.79
N VAL A 735 -36.04 17.69 -22.22
CA VAL A 735 -35.72 17.82 -20.78
C VAL A 735 -34.93 19.10 -20.58
#